data_AF-A0A6M0B9S9-F1
#
_entry.id   AF-A0A6M0B9S9-F1
#
_cell.length_a   1.000
_cell.length_b   1.000
_cell.length_c   1.000
_cell.angle_alpha   90.00
_cell.angle_beta   90.00
_cell.angle_gamma   90.00
#
_symmetry.space_group_name_H-M   'P 1'
#
loop_
_entity.id
_entity.type
_entity.pdbx_description
1 polymer ?
#
loop_
_entity_poly.entity_id
_entity_poly.type
_entity_poly.pdbx_seq_one_letter_code
_entity_poly.pdbx_strand_id
1 'polypeptide(L)'
;MPDLSTIPGFTELQSHTTGDSRLLIAVLDGSVDLDRACFQGAKLSRITPFWSEELEIDPDLIKVFREINQLDDFDDDTKKEKLEAAIPDDRIRYRIFCNFHATHISSTIFGQPGSPVEGIAPGCRGINIPIARDGENFINPLNLVHAFNQALELGANIIHCAACHPTQSGVAHELLEKAVRQAQENNVLVVAPGGNDKGECWCIPAVLPGVLTVGAYKDNGQPAKFSNFGGQYAKQGVLAPGENILGAQPGTDEAVRKKGTSCAAPVITGISALLMSLQLQQGAAPDAEAIRAAITNSAIPCDPEEVEEPERCLLGKVNIAGAFELITGQELAAKGEGSEITSQGSEDKSTIVFISSKEGNRESGIGNRESGIGNRESGIGNKGNREQGIGNSGEELTETGRENQLTLSSDGVSDNNITANNITADNITANTTAANNIVPSAGSNLVYVMGTVGYDFGTEARRDSFKQLMPPVEVNGVMVPPNPYDARQMGDYLGQNLYEAKSLIWTLNLELTPIYALEPVGAFADDTYATLQDMLASEALPENDDEYIERVSMAGRLSRKTVKLFSGQELPVLKLYSPRGMYGWTINTLVDNAIEAVRQEQQNADEAAIRKSLTAFLHRVYYDLRNLGQADRDRAINYAAINAFQAAESISEAVAIGMELHSIEVEKSPFCRYDSNCWDVKLKFFDPENGRRAKKIYRFTIDVIDLVPVTLGHVRSWSVPK
;
A
#
# COMPACT_ATOMS: atom_id res chain seq x y z
N MET A 1 27.09 -19.24 12.56
CA MET A 1 25.97 -19.11 11.62
C MET A 1 24.72 -18.77 12.42
N PRO A 2 24.36 -17.47 12.43
CA PRO A 2 25.13 -16.42 13.08
C PRO A 2 25.00 -16.51 14.61
N ASP A 3 25.97 -15.93 15.31
CA ASP A 3 25.72 -15.41 16.66
C ASP A 3 25.38 -13.92 16.52
N LEU A 4 24.66 -13.30 17.46
CA LEU A 4 24.27 -11.88 17.33
C LEU A 4 25.52 -10.98 17.20
N SER A 5 26.62 -11.37 17.87
CA SER A 5 27.97 -10.80 17.74
C SER A 5 28.52 -10.71 16.31
N THR A 6 27.96 -11.47 15.35
CA THR A 6 28.39 -11.48 13.94
C THR A 6 27.66 -10.46 13.06
N ILE A 7 26.69 -9.72 13.60
CA ILE A 7 26.07 -8.58 12.90
C ILE A 7 27.06 -7.40 12.92
N PRO A 8 27.47 -6.85 11.76
CA PRO A 8 28.45 -5.76 11.72
C PRO A 8 28.01 -4.55 12.55
N GLY A 9 28.88 -4.10 13.47
CA GLY A 9 28.62 -2.99 14.38
C GLY A 9 27.84 -3.34 15.66
N PHE A 10 27.34 -4.57 15.82
CA PHE A 10 26.53 -4.91 17.00
C PHE A 10 27.36 -4.91 18.29
N THR A 11 28.52 -5.56 18.30
CA THR A 11 29.41 -5.63 19.47
C THR A 11 29.90 -4.24 19.89
N GLU A 12 30.20 -3.38 18.92
CA GLU A 12 30.58 -1.98 19.12
C GLU A 12 29.42 -1.20 19.73
N LEU A 13 28.20 -1.30 19.18
CA LEU A 13 27.00 -0.66 19.73
C LEU A 13 26.71 -1.13 21.17
N GLN A 14 26.83 -2.43 21.42
CA GLN A 14 26.61 -3.03 22.74
C GLN A 14 27.64 -2.54 23.77
N SER A 15 28.86 -2.21 23.34
CA SER A 15 29.88 -1.58 24.20
C SER A 15 29.48 -0.16 24.68
N HIS A 16 28.60 0.53 23.96
CA HIS A 16 28.06 1.82 24.39
C HIS A 16 26.87 1.68 25.34
N THR A 17 25.99 0.71 25.09
CA THR A 17 24.79 0.45 25.88
C THR A 17 24.25 -0.96 25.69
N THR A 18 23.75 -1.58 26.77
CA THR A 18 22.99 -2.83 26.74
C THR A 18 21.47 -2.60 26.85
N GLY A 19 21.03 -1.34 26.83
CA GLY A 19 19.65 -0.91 27.00
C GLY A 19 19.45 -0.02 28.23
N ASP A 20 18.53 0.94 28.14
CA ASP A 20 18.14 1.81 29.26
C ASP A 20 16.78 1.38 29.85
N SER A 21 16.74 1.12 31.15
CA SER A 21 15.50 0.69 31.82
C SER A 21 14.41 1.77 31.97
N ARG A 22 14.62 2.98 31.44
CA ARG A 22 13.54 3.95 31.18
C ARG A 22 12.71 3.57 29.96
N LEU A 23 13.28 2.84 29.00
CA LEU A 23 12.59 2.38 27.80
C LEU A 23 11.74 1.14 28.08
N LEU A 24 10.51 1.15 27.58
CA LEU A 24 9.60 0.01 27.62
C LEU A 24 9.36 -0.53 26.20
N ILE A 25 9.61 -1.82 26.01
CA ILE A 25 9.31 -2.56 24.78
C ILE A 25 8.10 -3.47 25.05
N ALA A 26 7.01 -3.26 24.34
CA ALA A 26 5.85 -4.15 24.36
C ALA A 26 5.99 -5.23 23.27
N VAL A 27 5.82 -6.50 23.65
CA VAL A 27 5.89 -7.66 22.75
C VAL A 27 4.51 -8.27 22.60
N LEU A 28 3.87 -8.06 21.45
CA LEU A 28 2.54 -8.57 21.11
C LEU A 28 2.71 -9.93 20.41
N ASP A 29 2.50 -11.03 21.14
CA ASP A 29 2.80 -12.40 20.70
C ASP A 29 1.95 -13.42 21.50
N GLY A 30 2.32 -14.69 21.57
CA GLY A 30 1.81 -15.64 22.58
C GLY A 30 2.28 -15.33 24.01
N SER A 31 2.03 -16.25 24.94
CA SER A 31 2.46 -16.09 26.33
C SER A 31 3.92 -16.51 26.49
N VAL A 32 4.78 -15.58 26.88
CA VAL A 32 6.18 -15.86 27.21
C VAL A 32 6.29 -16.75 28.46
N ASP A 33 7.21 -17.72 28.43
CA ASP A 33 7.60 -18.54 29.57
C ASP A 33 8.76 -17.87 30.33
N LEU A 34 8.42 -17.15 31.40
CA LEU A 34 9.35 -16.31 32.17
C LEU A 34 10.32 -17.09 33.05
N ASP A 35 10.10 -18.39 33.26
CA ASP A 35 10.89 -19.20 34.20
C ASP A 35 12.27 -19.60 33.63
N ARG A 36 12.57 -19.26 32.37
CA ARG A 36 13.87 -19.56 31.73
C ARG A 36 15.03 -18.82 32.38
N ALA A 37 16.17 -19.51 32.44
CA ALA A 37 17.44 -18.95 32.90
C ALA A 37 17.84 -17.66 32.16
N CYS A 38 17.48 -17.53 30.87
CA CYS A 38 17.76 -16.31 30.10
C CYS A 38 16.95 -15.08 30.53
N PHE A 39 15.85 -15.23 31.25
CA PHE A 39 15.07 -14.10 31.78
C PHE A 39 15.39 -13.79 33.25
N GLN A 40 16.26 -14.56 33.91
CA GLN A 40 16.63 -14.33 35.31
C GLN A 40 17.43 -13.03 35.46
N GLY A 41 16.81 -12.00 36.03
CA GLY A 41 17.35 -10.65 36.14
C GLY A 41 16.85 -9.67 35.07
N ALA A 42 16.17 -10.15 34.02
CA ALA A 42 15.55 -9.30 33.01
C ALA A 42 14.38 -8.50 33.63
N LYS A 43 14.21 -7.25 33.20
CA LYS A 43 13.05 -6.42 33.57
C LYS A 43 11.84 -6.72 32.68
N LEU A 44 11.53 -8.01 32.50
CA LEU A 44 10.45 -8.52 31.66
C LEU A 44 9.26 -8.96 32.53
N SER A 45 8.06 -8.63 32.07
CA SER A 45 6.79 -9.02 32.71
C SER A 45 5.78 -9.49 31.67
N ARG A 46 4.76 -10.25 32.09
CA ARG A 46 3.60 -10.64 31.27
C ARG A 46 2.35 -10.07 31.90
N ILE A 47 1.43 -9.55 31.08
CA ILE A 47 0.06 -9.22 31.53
C ILE A 47 -0.92 -10.30 31.09
N THR A 48 -1.99 -10.48 31.85
CA THR A 48 -3.17 -11.24 31.41
C THR A 48 -4.15 -10.23 30.78
N PRO A 49 -4.37 -10.24 29.46
CA PRO A 49 -5.22 -9.25 28.80
C PRO A 49 -6.69 -9.44 29.19
N PHE A 50 -7.41 -8.37 29.52
CA PHE A 50 -8.81 -8.48 29.98
C PHE A 50 -9.76 -9.11 28.94
N TRP A 51 -9.37 -9.14 27.67
CA TRP A 51 -10.13 -9.70 26.56
C TRP A 51 -9.78 -11.16 26.23
N SER A 52 -8.81 -11.77 26.93
CA SER A 52 -8.41 -13.17 26.74
C SER A 52 -8.47 -13.95 28.04
N GLU A 53 -9.08 -15.14 27.99
CA GLU A 53 -9.00 -16.11 29.09
C GLU A 53 -7.63 -16.80 29.06
N GLU A 54 -7.09 -17.09 30.25
CA GLU A 54 -5.83 -17.82 30.42
C GLU A 54 -6.14 -19.32 30.40
N LEU A 55 -5.68 -20.01 29.35
CA LEU A 55 -5.81 -21.45 29.20
C LEU A 55 -4.62 -22.12 29.89
N GLU A 56 -4.87 -22.86 30.97
CA GLU A 56 -3.85 -23.70 31.60
C GLU A 56 -3.41 -24.80 30.61
N ILE A 57 -2.10 -24.90 30.38
CA ILE A 57 -1.49 -25.90 29.50
C ILE A 57 -0.73 -26.89 30.38
N ASP A 58 -1.02 -28.18 30.19
CA ASP A 58 -0.26 -29.25 30.80
C ASP A 58 1.23 -29.20 30.37
N PRO A 59 2.20 -29.09 31.30
CA PRO A 59 3.62 -29.10 30.98
C PRO A 59 4.09 -30.33 30.18
N ASP A 60 3.42 -31.48 30.31
CA ASP A 60 3.76 -32.66 29.51
C ASP A 60 3.40 -32.46 28.02
N LEU A 61 2.36 -31.68 27.68
CA LEU A 61 2.05 -31.33 26.29
C LEU A 61 3.08 -30.37 25.69
N ILE A 62 3.65 -29.47 26.50
CA ILE A 62 4.78 -28.62 26.09
C ILE A 62 6.00 -29.47 25.74
N LYS A 63 6.28 -30.50 26.55
CA LYS A 63 7.36 -31.46 26.30
C LYS A 63 7.12 -32.28 25.02
N VAL A 64 5.91 -32.82 24.84
CA VAL A 64 5.53 -33.57 23.63
C VAL A 64 5.66 -32.71 22.37
N PHE A 65 5.18 -31.45 22.42
CA PHE A 65 5.31 -30.52 21.31
C PHE A 65 6.79 -30.24 20.97
N ARG A 66 7.64 -30.06 21.98
CA ARG A 66 9.08 -29.87 21.80
C ARG A 66 9.73 -31.08 21.13
N GLU A 67 9.51 -32.27 21.67
CA GLU A 67 10.11 -33.53 21.20
C GLU A 67 9.76 -33.80 19.74
N ILE A 68 8.49 -33.61 19.33
CA ILE A 68 8.07 -33.82 17.93
C ILE A 68 8.71 -32.79 16.98
N ASN A 69 8.80 -31.52 17.39
CA ASN A 69 9.41 -30.47 16.57
C ASN A 69 10.94 -30.61 16.41
N GLN A 70 11.60 -31.29 17.35
CA GLN A 70 13.04 -31.57 17.35
C GLN A 70 13.43 -32.83 16.54
N LEU A 71 12.48 -33.55 15.94
CA LEU A 71 12.80 -34.70 15.10
C LEU A 71 13.36 -34.23 13.74
N ASP A 72 14.66 -34.38 13.49
CA ASP A 72 15.28 -33.94 12.24
C ASP A 72 14.91 -34.81 11.01
N ASP A 73 14.48 -36.06 11.23
CA ASP A 73 14.17 -37.05 10.18
C ASP A 73 12.81 -36.84 9.47
N PHE A 74 12.01 -35.84 9.85
CA PHE A 74 10.66 -35.61 9.32
C PHE A 74 10.48 -34.20 8.76
N ASP A 75 9.78 -34.12 7.62
CA ASP A 75 9.26 -32.88 7.05
C ASP A 75 8.17 -32.23 7.92
N ASP A 76 7.85 -30.97 7.62
CA ASP A 76 6.92 -30.15 8.40
C ASP A 76 5.47 -30.68 8.36
N ASP A 77 5.04 -31.31 7.26
CA ASP A 77 3.71 -31.93 7.15
C ASP A 77 3.61 -33.18 8.03
N THR A 78 4.62 -34.05 8.00
CA THR A 78 4.70 -35.25 8.86
C THR A 78 4.83 -34.88 10.34
N LYS A 79 5.52 -33.77 10.67
CA LYS A 79 5.53 -33.22 12.03
C LYS A 79 4.17 -32.72 12.46
N LYS A 80 3.45 -32.03 11.58
CA LYS A 80 2.08 -31.57 11.83
C LYS A 80 1.13 -32.74 12.09
N GLU A 81 1.16 -33.81 11.29
CA GLU A 81 0.36 -35.02 11.53
C GLU A 81 0.66 -35.66 12.89
N LYS A 82 1.95 -35.75 13.28
CA LYS A 82 2.35 -36.25 14.61
C LYS A 82 1.83 -35.37 15.74
N LEU A 83 1.87 -34.04 15.59
CA LEU A 83 1.32 -33.10 16.57
C LEU A 83 -0.21 -33.21 16.65
N GLU A 84 -0.91 -33.46 15.54
CA GLU A 84 -2.36 -33.68 15.49
C GLU A 84 -2.78 -34.97 16.20
N ALA A 85 -2.00 -36.04 16.02
CA ALA A 85 -2.22 -37.29 16.74
C ALA A 85 -1.92 -37.21 18.24
N ALA A 86 -0.90 -36.43 18.64
CA ALA A 86 -0.45 -36.33 20.02
C ALA A 86 -1.17 -35.24 20.85
N ILE A 87 -1.63 -34.17 20.20
CA ILE A 87 -2.33 -33.04 20.82
C ILE A 87 -3.59 -32.73 19.99
N PRO A 88 -4.69 -33.49 20.18
CA PRO A 88 -5.87 -33.41 19.30
C PRO A 88 -6.73 -32.15 19.47
N ASP A 89 -6.53 -31.35 20.52
CA ASP A 89 -7.20 -30.05 20.65
C ASP A 89 -6.37 -28.97 19.93
N ASP A 90 -6.88 -28.53 18.78
CA ASP A 90 -6.27 -27.49 17.94
C ASP A 90 -5.96 -26.21 18.71
N ARG A 91 -6.78 -25.84 19.69
CA ARG A 91 -6.61 -24.61 20.47
C ARG A 91 -5.43 -24.73 21.42
N ILE A 92 -5.27 -25.89 22.08
CA ILE A 92 -4.12 -26.19 22.93
C ILE A 92 -2.85 -26.24 22.07
N ARG A 93 -2.88 -26.99 20.96
CA ARG A 93 -1.76 -27.12 20.01
C ARG A 93 -1.30 -25.75 19.47
N TYR A 94 -2.24 -24.88 19.12
CA TYR A 94 -1.98 -23.53 18.65
C TYR A 94 -1.48 -22.59 19.75
N ARG A 95 -2.04 -22.66 20.96
CA ARG A 95 -1.55 -21.92 22.12
C ARG A 95 -0.10 -22.29 22.45
N ILE A 96 0.23 -23.59 22.43
CA ILE A 96 1.62 -24.05 22.63
C ILE A 96 2.53 -23.46 21.55
N PHE A 97 2.17 -23.54 20.27
CA PHE A 97 2.94 -22.91 19.18
C PHE A 97 3.21 -21.41 19.45
N CYS A 98 2.19 -20.65 19.85
CA CYS A 98 2.33 -19.23 20.17
C CYS A 98 3.27 -19.00 21.38
N ASN A 99 3.25 -19.86 22.39
CA ASN A 99 4.15 -19.75 23.55
C ASN A 99 5.60 -20.08 23.19
N PHE A 100 5.83 -21.06 22.29
CA PHE A 100 7.16 -21.33 21.73
C PHE A 100 7.68 -20.13 20.92
N HIS A 101 6.81 -19.52 20.12
CA HIS A 101 7.13 -18.30 19.36
C HIS A 101 7.52 -17.14 20.30
N ALA A 102 6.62 -16.74 21.20
CA ALA A 102 6.83 -15.63 22.14
C ALA A 102 8.07 -15.79 23.03
N THR A 103 8.37 -17.02 23.46
CA THR A 103 9.55 -17.32 24.28
C THR A 103 10.84 -17.15 23.48
N HIS A 104 10.87 -17.61 22.22
CA HIS A 104 11.99 -17.40 21.32
C HIS A 104 12.19 -15.90 21.05
N ILE A 105 11.15 -15.19 20.57
CA ILE A 105 11.19 -13.76 20.23
C ILE A 105 11.63 -12.91 21.44
N SER A 106 11.02 -13.13 22.61
CA SER A 106 11.35 -12.36 23.82
C SER A 106 12.79 -12.60 24.27
N SER A 107 13.33 -13.82 24.12
CA SER A 107 14.71 -14.13 24.50
C SER A 107 15.74 -13.43 23.60
N THR A 108 15.48 -13.30 22.30
CA THR A 108 16.33 -12.54 21.37
C THR A 108 16.41 -11.05 21.74
N ILE A 109 15.38 -10.49 22.37
CA ILE A 109 15.38 -9.09 22.84
C ILE A 109 16.02 -8.97 24.24
N PHE A 110 15.55 -9.75 25.23
CA PHE A 110 15.81 -9.51 26.66
C PHE A 110 16.72 -10.54 27.36
N GLY A 111 17.20 -11.55 26.64
CA GLY A 111 18.05 -12.60 27.19
C GLY A 111 19.28 -12.04 27.92
N GLN A 112 19.49 -12.40 29.18
CA GLN A 112 20.51 -11.78 30.00
C GLN A 112 21.93 -12.28 29.62
N PRO A 113 22.97 -11.43 29.73
CA PRO A 113 24.36 -11.83 29.48
C PRO A 113 24.81 -12.98 30.39
N GLY A 114 25.61 -13.90 29.87
CA GLY A 114 26.07 -15.10 30.58
C GLY A 114 25.01 -16.20 30.75
N SER A 115 23.84 -16.07 30.12
CA SER A 115 22.77 -17.08 30.13
C SER A 115 22.78 -17.94 28.85
N PRO A 116 21.93 -18.99 28.74
CA PRO A 116 21.87 -19.81 27.53
C PRO A 116 21.46 -19.07 26.24
N VAL A 117 20.89 -17.87 26.37
CA VAL A 117 20.52 -16.99 25.26
C VAL A 117 20.81 -15.55 25.66
N GLU A 118 21.84 -14.96 25.07
CA GLU A 118 22.11 -13.52 25.21
C GLU A 118 21.27 -12.74 24.20
N GLY A 119 20.50 -11.78 24.70
CA GLY A 119 19.64 -10.90 23.92
C GLY A 119 20.32 -9.59 23.57
N ILE A 120 19.68 -8.82 22.69
CA ILE A 120 20.24 -7.59 22.14
C ILE A 120 20.13 -6.41 23.10
N ALA A 121 18.99 -6.29 23.81
CA ALA A 121 18.69 -5.16 24.69
C ALA A 121 18.29 -5.61 26.13
N PRO A 122 19.14 -6.39 26.82
CA PRO A 122 18.83 -6.95 28.14
C PRO A 122 18.64 -5.91 29.26
N GLY A 123 19.11 -4.67 29.07
CA GLY A 123 18.95 -3.56 30.02
C GLY A 123 17.60 -2.82 29.93
N CYS A 124 16.83 -3.01 28.86
CA CYS A 124 15.52 -2.41 28.66
C CYS A 124 14.43 -3.07 29.52
N ARG A 125 13.28 -2.40 29.71
CA ARG A 125 12.08 -3.03 30.26
C ARG A 125 11.29 -3.71 29.15
N GLY A 126 10.72 -4.88 29.46
CA GLY A 126 9.86 -5.63 28.57
C GLY A 126 8.47 -5.89 29.16
N ILE A 127 7.44 -5.87 28.31
CA ILE A 127 6.10 -6.32 28.67
C ILE A 127 5.52 -7.19 27.55
N ASN A 128 5.30 -8.48 27.83
CA ASN A 128 4.61 -9.39 26.93
C ASN A 128 3.09 -9.19 27.10
N ILE A 129 2.42 -8.95 25.97
CA ILE A 129 0.97 -8.79 25.86
C ILE A 129 0.47 -9.93 24.96
N PRO A 130 -0.07 -11.01 25.54
CA PRO A 130 -0.62 -12.11 24.77
C PRO A 130 -1.77 -11.66 23.85
N ILE A 131 -1.68 -11.99 22.55
CA ILE A 131 -2.74 -11.69 21.56
C ILE A 131 -3.55 -12.92 21.12
N ALA A 132 -3.04 -14.12 21.43
CA ALA A 132 -3.77 -15.38 21.27
C ALA A 132 -4.94 -15.44 22.26
N ARG A 133 -6.16 -15.73 21.77
CA ARG A 133 -7.34 -16.08 22.57
C ARG A 133 -7.77 -17.52 22.27
N ASP A 134 -8.41 -18.19 23.23
CA ASP A 134 -8.97 -19.52 22.98
C ASP A 134 -10.04 -19.49 21.88
N GLY A 135 -9.99 -20.45 20.95
CA GLY A 135 -10.96 -20.57 19.85
C GLY A 135 -10.91 -19.48 18.76
N GLU A 136 -9.98 -18.52 18.82
CA GLU A 136 -9.85 -17.44 17.82
C GLU A 136 -8.51 -17.51 17.08
N ASN A 137 -8.47 -16.97 15.86
CA ASN A 137 -7.21 -16.75 15.13
C ASN A 137 -6.29 -15.81 15.93
N PHE A 138 -5.00 -16.16 16.05
CA PHE A 138 -3.95 -15.38 16.72
C PHE A 138 -3.89 -13.92 16.26
N ILE A 139 -4.28 -13.70 15.00
CA ILE A 139 -4.19 -12.42 14.31
C ILE A 139 -5.57 -11.78 14.16
N ASN A 140 -6.51 -12.01 15.10
CA ASN A 140 -7.78 -11.28 15.12
C ASN A 140 -7.50 -9.76 15.17
N PRO A 141 -7.94 -8.96 14.17
CA PRO A 141 -7.65 -7.53 14.12
C PRO A 141 -8.13 -6.77 15.36
N LEU A 142 -9.20 -7.22 16.02
CA LEU A 142 -9.71 -6.60 17.24
C LEU A 142 -8.79 -6.86 18.45
N ASN A 143 -8.25 -8.08 18.58
CA ASN A 143 -7.30 -8.41 19.64
C ASN A 143 -5.98 -7.64 19.46
N LEU A 144 -5.55 -7.42 18.21
CA LEU A 144 -4.43 -6.51 17.92
C LEU A 144 -4.75 -5.07 18.32
N VAL A 145 -5.94 -4.52 18.00
CA VAL A 145 -6.34 -3.17 18.43
C VAL A 145 -6.28 -3.02 19.95
N HIS A 146 -6.81 -3.98 20.71
CA HIS A 146 -6.72 -3.96 22.17
C HIS A 146 -5.27 -4.02 22.65
N ALA A 147 -4.43 -4.87 22.06
CA ALA A 147 -3.02 -5.00 22.42
C ALA A 147 -2.18 -3.74 22.13
N PHE A 148 -2.42 -3.07 20.98
CA PHE A 148 -1.80 -1.79 20.65
C PHE A 148 -2.22 -0.69 21.63
N ASN A 149 -3.51 -0.55 21.92
CA ASN A 149 -4.01 0.42 22.89
C ASN A 149 -3.43 0.16 24.30
N GLN A 150 -3.38 -1.11 24.71
CA GLN A 150 -2.83 -1.48 26.01
C GLN A 150 -1.33 -1.17 26.13
N ALA A 151 -0.55 -1.39 25.05
CA ALA A 151 0.86 -1.02 25.00
C ALA A 151 1.08 0.51 25.12
N LEU A 152 0.19 1.31 24.52
CA LEU A 152 0.22 2.77 24.63
C LEU A 152 -0.11 3.24 26.04
N GLU A 153 -1.15 2.69 26.68
CA GLU A 153 -1.52 2.98 28.07
C GLU A 153 -0.39 2.66 29.06
N LEU A 154 0.39 1.60 28.78
CA LEU A 154 1.55 1.18 29.58
C LEU A 154 2.80 2.05 29.33
N GLY A 155 2.77 2.96 28.35
CA GLY A 155 3.88 3.84 28.00
C GLY A 155 5.01 3.16 27.23
N ALA A 156 4.68 2.22 26.32
CA ALA A 156 5.68 1.60 25.45
C ALA A 156 6.35 2.63 24.53
N ASN A 157 7.68 2.54 24.39
CA ASN A 157 8.45 3.31 23.40
C ASN A 157 8.60 2.54 22.08
N ILE A 158 8.56 1.20 22.16
CA ILE A 158 8.59 0.31 21.00
C ILE A 158 7.50 -0.75 21.17
N ILE A 159 6.68 -0.93 20.13
CA ILE A 159 5.73 -2.05 20.00
C ILE A 159 6.31 -3.02 18.98
N HIS A 160 6.77 -4.17 19.48
CA HIS A 160 7.09 -5.33 18.66
C HIS A 160 5.80 -6.12 18.42
N CYS A 161 5.23 -6.02 17.22
CA CYS A 161 4.10 -6.82 16.81
C CYS A 161 4.62 -8.08 16.10
N ALA A 162 4.67 -9.21 16.81
CA ALA A 162 5.18 -10.47 16.26
C ALA A 162 4.20 -11.15 15.27
N ALA A 163 2.97 -10.64 15.18
CA ALA A 163 1.94 -11.16 14.29
C ALA A 163 2.06 -10.65 12.85
N CYS A 164 1.64 -11.52 11.91
CA CYS A 164 1.41 -11.20 10.52
C CYS A 164 -0.02 -11.61 10.15
N HIS A 165 -0.87 -10.66 9.72
CA HIS A 165 -2.12 -11.01 9.04
C HIS A 165 -1.88 -10.99 7.53
N PRO A 166 -1.94 -12.13 6.82
CA PRO A 166 -1.79 -12.15 5.37
C PRO A 166 -2.79 -11.21 4.69
N THR A 167 -2.31 -10.43 3.72
CA THR A 167 -3.09 -9.55 2.85
C THR A 167 -2.42 -9.45 1.48
N GLN A 168 -3.22 -9.35 0.43
CA GLN A 168 -2.72 -9.08 -0.94
C GLN A 168 -3.06 -7.66 -1.42
N SER A 169 -3.77 -6.86 -0.62
CA SER A 169 -4.08 -5.47 -0.91
C SER A 169 -3.20 -4.47 -0.15
N GLY A 170 -2.59 -4.90 0.97
CA GLY A 170 -1.90 -4.00 1.90
C GLY A 170 -2.82 -3.18 2.80
N VAL A 171 -4.14 -3.36 2.70
CA VAL A 171 -5.16 -2.65 3.47
C VAL A 171 -5.45 -3.40 4.78
N ALA A 172 -5.52 -2.68 5.90
CA ALA A 172 -5.96 -3.20 7.21
C ALA A 172 -7.46 -2.99 7.43
N HIS A 173 -7.98 -3.63 8.49
CA HIS A 173 -9.21 -3.17 9.13
C HIS A 173 -8.98 -1.77 9.73
N GLU A 174 -9.90 -0.82 9.48
CA GLU A 174 -9.74 0.61 9.83
C GLU A 174 -9.34 0.84 11.30
N LEU A 175 -9.95 0.11 12.24
CA LEU A 175 -9.61 0.22 13.67
C LEU A 175 -8.14 -0.12 13.96
N LEU A 176 -7.55 -1.10 13.26
CA LEU A 176 -6.17 -1.52 13.45
C LEU A 176 -5.21 -0.51 12.80
N GLU A 177 -5.55 0.01 11.62
CA GLU A 177 -4.81 1.12 11.02
C GLU A 177 -4.79 2.35 11.92
N LYS A 178 -5.94 2.70 12.52
CA LYS A 178 -6.06 3.79 13.48
C LYS A 178 -5.23 3.54 14.74
N ALA A 179 -5.21 2.32 15.29
CA ALA A 179 -4.41 1.99 16.48
C ALA A 179 -2.89 2.06 16.19
N VAL A 180 -2.45 1.57 15.03
CA VAL A 180 -1.05 1.68 14.57
C VAL A 180 -0.65 3.15 14.35
N ARG A 181 -1.50 3.93 13.68
CA ARG A 181 -1.27 5.36 13.47
C ARG A 181 -1.25 6.14 14.78
N GLN A 182 -2.16 5.84 15.72
CA GLN A 182 -2.16 6.45 17.04
C GLN A 182 -0.87 6.15 17.81
N ALA A 183 -0.28 4.97 17.66
CA ALA A 183 1.03 4.68 18.25
C ALA A 183 2.15 5.56 17.66
N GLN A 184 2.17 5.71 16.33
CA GLN A 184 3.14 6.58 15.63
C GLN A 184 2.96 8.06 16.03
N GLU A 185 1.71 8.55 16.08
CA GLU A 185 1.35 9.90 16.54
C GLU A 185 1.77 10.16 18.00
N ASN A 186 1.88 9.11 18.84
CA ASN A 186 2.37 9.18 20.22
C ASN A 186 3.88 8.89 20.33
N ASN A 187 4.64 8.97 19.24
CA ASN A 187 6.10 8.75 19.20
C ASN A 187 6.51 7.34 19.69
N VAL A 188 5.75 6.32 19.27
CA VAL A 188 6.03 4.91 19.56
C VAL A 188 6.43 4.18 18.28
N LEU A 189 7.60 3.55 18.30
CA LEU A 189 8.11 2.79 17.16
C LEU A 189 7.36 1.46 17.03
N VAL A 190 6.73 1.22 15.89
CA VAL A 190 6.10 -0.08 15.59
C VAL A 190 7.03 -0.90 14.70
N VAL A 191 7.43 -2.10 15.16
CA VAL A 191 8.27 -3.04 14.42
C VAL A 191 7.49 -4.33 14.18
N ALA A 192 7.49 -4.84 12.94
CA ALA A 192 6.73 -6.05 12.59
C ALA A 192 7.42 -6.89 11.48
N PRO A 193 7.27 -8.22 11.49
CA PRO A 193 7.87 -9.10 10.50
C PRO A 193 7.16 -9.03 9.14
N GLY A 194 7.92 -9.10 8.04
CA GLY A 194 7.39 -9.03 6.68
C GLY A 194 6.54 -10.24 6.25
N GLY A 195 6.73 -11.41 6.88
CA GLY A 195 6.03 -12.67 6.56
C GLY A 195 6.90 -13.65 5.79
N ASN A 196 6.46 -14.92 5.74
CA ASN A 196 7.27 -16.08 5.34
C ASN A 196 6.71 -16.80 4.08
N ASP A 197 5.85 -16.11 3.33
CA ASP A 197 5.03 -16.62 2.23
C ASP A 197 5.70 -16.40 0.85
N LYS A 198 7.03 -16.28 0.83
CA LYS A 198 7.89 -16.17 -0.39
C LYS A 198 7.64 -14.94 -1.26
N GLY A 199 6.81 -14.00 -0.82
CA GLY A 199 6.31 -12.86 -1.59
C GLY A 199 4.91 -13.02 -2.17
N GLU A 200 4.18 -14.08 -1.82
CA GLU A 200 2.79 -14.31 -2.27
C GLU A 200 1.77 -13.39 -1.56
N CYS A 201 2.15 -12.76 -0.44
CA CYS A 201 1.35 -11.78 0.28
C CYS A 201 2.23 -10.79 1.08
N TRP A 202 1.56 -9.80 1.71
CA TRP A 202 2.11 -8.95 2.76
C TRP A 202 1.41 -9.22 4.09
N CYS A 203 1.89 -8.61 5.16
CA CYS A 203 1.41 -8.77 6.53
C CYS A 203 0.91 -7.45 7.09
N ILE A 204 -0.30 -7.42 7.66
CA ILE A 204 -0.71 -6.37 8.59
C ILE A 204 -0.18 -6.75 9.99
N PRO A 205 0.40 -5.81 10.77
CA PRO A 205 0.56 -4.38 10.49
C PRO A 205 1.81 -4.01 9.67
N ALA A 206 2.71 -4.96 9.38
CA ALA A 206 4.02 -4.68 8.77
C ALA A 206 4.01 -3.87 7.45
N VAL A 207 2.93 -3.94 6.65
CA VAL A 207 2.75 -3.22 5.38
C VAL A 207 2.09 -1.85 5.53
N LEU A 208 1.60 -1.51 6.73
CA LEU A 208 1.00 -0.21 6.99
C LEU A 208 2.05 0.89 7.01
N PRO A 209 1.73 2.11 6.52
CA PRO A 209 2.68 3.22 6.46
C PRO A 209 3.35 3.50 7.81
N GLY A 210 4.67 3.71 7.80
CA GLY A 210 5.44 4.08 8.99
C GLY A 210 5.73 2.93 9.96
N VAL A 211 5.25 1.71 9.70
CA VAL A 211 5.69 0.52 10.44
C VAL A 211 7.05 0.09 9.91
N LEU A 212 7.99 -0.18 10.81
CA LEU A 212 9.31 -0.70 10.44
C LEU A 212 9.19 -2.18 10.09
N THR A 213 9.00 -2.46 8.80
CA THR A 213 8.95 -3.84 8.27
C THR A 213 10.31 -4.51 8.40
N VAL A 214 10.36 -5.75 8.87
CA VAL A 214 11.60 -6.52 8.92
C VAL A 214 11.50 -7.79 8.08
N GLY A 215 12.29 -7.84 7.01
CA GLY A 215 12.53 -9.04 6.21
C GLY A 215 13.74 -9.83 6.72
N ALA A 216 13.91 -11.04 6.20
CA ALA A 216 14.98 -11.96 6.61
C ALA A 216 16.08 -12.09 5.55
N TYR A 217 17.34 -12.05 5.97
CA TYR A 217 18.47 -12.56 5.19
C TYR A 217 19.08 -13.81 5.84
N LYS A 218 19.69 -14.64 4.99
CA LYS A 218 20.36 -15.91 5.30
C LYS A 218 21.81 -15.66 5.71
N ASP A 219 22.44 -16.59 6.40
CA ASP A 219 23.78 -16.40 6.95
C ASP A 219 24.88 -16.12 5.91
N ASN A 220 24.64 -16.43 4.63
CA ASN A 220 25.50 -16.06 3.50
C ASN A 220 25.22 -14.66 2.92
N GLY A 221 24.46 -13.81 3.61
CA GLY A 221 24.13 -12.44 3.22
C GLY A 221 23.08 -12.31 2.11
N GLN A 222 22.52 -13.41 1.61
CA GLN A 222 21.45 -13.39 0.59
C GLN A 222 20.07 -13.23 1.25
N PRO A 223 19.09 -12.57 0.62
CA PRO A 223 17.70 -12.59 1.08
C PRO A 223 17.19 -14.03 1.26
N ALA A 224 16.39 -14.25 2.29
CA ALA A 224 15.77 -15.55 2.52
C ALA A 224 14.60 -15.73 1.54
N LYS A 225 14.56 -16.86 0.80
CA LYS A 225 13.53 -17.08 -0.24
C LYS A 225 12.11 -17.18 0.32
N PHE A 226 11.94 -17.41 1.62
CA PHE A 226 10.65 -17.33 2.31
C PHE A 226 10.22 -15.89 2.63
N SER A 227 11.15 -14.91 2.71
CA SER A 227 10.83 -13.55 3.12
C SER A 227 9.93 -12.87 2.09
N ASN A 228 8.79 -12.35 2.54
CA ASN A 228 7.93 -11.51 1.72
C ASN A 228 8.61 -10.17 1.40
N PHE A 229 8.25 -9.57 0.25
CA PHE A 229 8.91 -8.38 -0.31
C PHE A 229 7.95 -7.57 -1.20
N GLY A 230 8.44 -6.44 -1.75
CA GLY A 230 7.67 -5.56 -2.64
C GLY A 230 6.61 -4.69 -1.93
N GLY A 231 5.80 -3.98 -2.71
CA GLY A 231 4.79 -3.05 -2.18
C GLY A 231 5.40 -1.96 -1.29
N GLN A 232 4.77 -1.66 -0.16
CA GLN A 232 5.31 -0.69 0.81
C GLN A 232 6.61 -1.16 1.48
N TYR A 233 6.88 -2.48 1.54
CA TYR A 233 8.12 -2.99 2.17
C TYR A 233 9.37 -2.44 1.46
N ALA A 234 9.32 -2.22 0.15
CA ALA A 234 10.41 -1.62 -0.62
C ALA A 234 10.71 -0.15 -0.25
N LYS A 235 9.85 0.51 0.54
CA LYS A 235 9.98 1.91 0.98
C LYS A 235 10.20 2.09 2.48
N GLN A 236 9.88 1.08 3.30
CA GLN A 236 9.93 1.19 4.76
C GLN A 236 10.57 -0.02 5.46
N GLY A 237 10.98 -1.04 4.70
CA GLY A 237 11.48 -2.29 5.23
C GLY A 237 12.98 -2.47 5.10
N VAL A 238 13.56 -3.19 6.08
CA VAL A 238 14.98 -3.55 6.11
C VAL A 238 15.14 -5.06 6.29
N LEU A 239 16.27 -5.61 5.86
CA LEU A 239 16.63 -7.01 6.12
C LEU A 239 17.53 -7.13 7.35
N ALA A 240 17.19 -8.09 8.22
CA ALA A 240 18.02 -8.51 9.36
C ALA A 240 18.27 -10.04 9.29
N PRO A 241 19.24 -10.59 10.05
CA PRO A 241 19.45 -12.04 10.10
C PRO A 241 18.16 -12.75 10.50
N GLY A 242 17.73 -13.72 9.69
CA GLY A 242 16.49 -14.47 9.92
C GLY A 242 16.63 -15.97 9.74
N GLU A 243 17.86 -16.50 9.63
CA GLU A 243 18.16 -17.93 9.71
C GLU A 243 19.05 -18.22 10.92
N ASN A 244 18.97 -19.45 11.44
CA ASN A 244 19.76 -19.97 12.56
C ASN A 244 19.73 -19.12 13.85
N ILE A 245 18.71 -18.29 14.08
CA ILE A 245 18.61 -17.37 15.21
C ILE A 245 18.39 -18.16 16.50
N LEU A 246 19.31 -18.00 17.46
CA LEU A 246 19.25 -18.65 18.76
C LEU A 246 18.18 -17.98 19.64
N GLY A 247 17.38 -18.78 20.33
CA GLY A 247 16.42 -18.30 21.31
C GLY A 247 15.95 -19.41 22.25
N ALA A 248 15.27 -19.03 23.32
CA ALA A 248 14.78 -19.94 24.34
C ALA A 248 13.47 -20.61 23.92
N GLN A 249 13.05 -21.64 24.66
CA GLN A 249 11.82 -22.38 24.41
C GLN A 249 11.13 -22.79 25.73
N PRO A 250 9.81 -23.05 25.73
CA PRO A 250 9.08 -23.54 26.89
C PRO A 250 9.59 -24.88 27.46
N GLY A 251 9.51 -25.02 28.78
CA GLY A 251 9.86 -26.22 29.55
C GLY A 251 11.34 -26.70 29.50
N THR A 252 12.32 -25.90 29.05
CA THR A 252 13.77 -26.24 29.13
C THR A 252 14.66 -25.01 28.92
N ASP A 253 15.82 -24.96 29.58
CA ASP A 253 16.86 -23.94 29.36
C ASP A 253 17.76 -24.24 28.14
N GLU A 254 17.57 -25.38 27.47
CA GLU A 254 18.22 -25.68 26.20
C GLU A 254 17.70 -24.73 25.10
N ALA A 255 18.59 -23.88 24.60
CA ALA A 255 18.29 -22.97 23.50
C ALA A 255 18.07 -23.71 22.17
N VAL A 256 17.24 -23.13 21.30
CA VAL A 256 16.90 -23.67 19.97
C VAL A 256 17.20 -22.63 18.90
N ARG A 257 17.63 -23.08 17.72
CA ARG A 257 17.77 -22.22 16.54
C ARG A 257 16.52 -22.28 15.66
N LYS A 258 16.03 -21.12 15.24
CA LYS A 258 14.85 -20.98 14.37
C LYS A 258 15.17 -20.09 13.16
N LYS A 259 14.24 -20.08 12.19
CA LYS A 259 14.29 -19.23 11.00
C LYS A 259 12.92 -18.61 10.74
N GLY A 260 12.90 -17.43 10.14
CA GLY A 260 11.69 -16.68 9.80
C GLY A 260 11.90 -15.18 9.92
N THR A 261 11.04 -14.39 9.25
CA THR A 261 11.01 -12.92 9.45
C THR A 261 10.64 -12.56 10.90
N SER A 262 9.88 -13.42 11.60
CA SER A 262 9.62 -13.25 13.03
C SER A 262 10.87 -13.41 13.89
N CYS A 263 11.89 -14.17 13.46
CA CYS A 263 13.19 -14.22 14.13
C CYS A 263 14.07 -12.99 13.79
N ALA A 264 13.86 -12.36 12.63
CA ALA A 264 14.58 -11.16 12.20
C ALA A 264 14.02 -9.87 12.86
N ALA A 265 12.70 -9.77 13.03
CA ALA A 265 12.04 -8.62 13.65
C ALA A 265 12.53 -8.25 15.08
N PRO A 266 12.76 -9.18 16.04
CA PRO A 266 13.32 -8.84 17.34
C PRO A 266 14.75 -8.31 17.24
N VAL A 267 15.50 -8.65 16.18
CA VAL A 267 16.85 -8.12 15.96
C VAL A 267 16.82 -6.61 15.78
N ILE A 268 15.99 -6.13 14.85
CA ILE A 268 15.76 -4.70 14.62
C ILE A 268 15.12 -4.03 15.85
N THR A 269 14.23 -4.73 16.56
CA THR A 269 13.59 -4.21 17.79
C THR A 269 14.63 -3.92 18.87
N GLY A 270 15.55 -4.85 19.12
CA GLY A 270 16.64 -4.68 20.07
C GLY A 270 17.60 -3.56 19.65
N ILE A 271 18.05 -3.54 18.38
CA ILE A 271 18.93 -2.48 17.85
C ILE A 271 18.27 -1.10 18.01
N SER A 272 16.98 -0.99 17.68
CA SER A 272 16.19 0.25 17.87
C SER A 272 16.20 0.70 19.33
N ALA A 273 16.04 -0.23 20.28
CA ALA A 273 16.06 0.08 21.71
C ALA A 273 17.45 0.52 22.19
N LEU A 274 18.54 -0.06 21.67
CA LEU A 274 19.90 0.40 21.95
C LEU A 274 20.12 1.82 21.42
N LEU A 275 19.69 2.13 20.19
CA LEU A 275 19.78 3.49 19.63
C LEU A 275 18.94 4.51 20.42
N MET A 276 17.71 4.17 20.83
CA MET A 276 16.92 5.01 21.76
C MET A 276 17.62 5.20 23.11
N SER A 277 18.37 4.20 23.58
CA SER A 277 19.13 4.29 24.83
C SER A 277 20.28 5.29 24.71
N LEU A 278 20.88 5.45 23.53
CA LEU A 278 21.92 6.46 23.28
C LEU A 278 21.34 7.88 23.32
N GLN A 279 20.17 8.12 22.72
CA GLN A 279 19.45 9.41 22.84
C GLN A 279 19.26 9.77 24.33
N LEU A 280 18.79 8.82 25.14
CA LEU A 280 18.61 8.95 26.59
C LEU A 280 19.90 9.15 27.39
N GLN A 281 21.04 8.63 26.92
CA GLN A 281 22.37 8.86 27.52
C GLN A 281 22.93 10.24 27.17
N GLN A 282 22.62 10.76 25.98
CA GLN A 282 22.95 12.12 25.54
C GLN A 282 22.03 13.20 26.16
N GLY A 283 21.00 12.79 26.91
CA GLY A 283 20.05 13.70 27.56
C GLY A 283 18.88 14.14 26.67
N ALA A 284 18.75 13.58 25.47
CA ALA A 284 17.58 13.75 24.61
C ALA A 284 16.42 12.86 25.07
N ALA A 285 15.21 13.19 24.63
CA ALA A 285 14.07 12.28 24.71
C ALA A 285 14.20 11.17 23.65
N PRO A 286 13.60 9.98 23.85
CA PRO A 286 13.50 8.98 22.79
C PRO A 286 12.69 9.53 21.61
N ASP A 287 13.17 9.34 20.39
CA ASP A 287 12.49 9.76 19.16
C ASP A 287 12.37 8.56 18.21
N ALA A 288 11.16 8.00 18.15
CA ALA A 288 10.84 6.80 17.38
C ALA A 288 10.98 7.01 15.87
N GLU A 289 10.63 8.18 15.35
CA GLU A 289 10.73 8.48 13.93
C GLU A 289 12.17 8.71 13.53
N ALA A 290 12.98 9.37 14.36
CA ALA A 290 14.42 9.48 14.15
C ALA A 290 15.11 8.10 14.14
N ILE A 291 14.77 7.19 15.06
CA ILE A 291 15.29 5.81 15.03
C ILE A 291 14.85 5.07 13.77
N ARG A 292 13.56 5.17 13.40
CA ARG A 292 13.03 4.53 12.18
C ARG A 292 13.77 5.03 10.94
N ALA A 293 13.89 6.35 10.79
CA ALA A 293 14.57 7.00 9.69
C ALA A 293 16.07 6.65 9.65
N ALA A 294 16.76 6.61 10.79
CA ALA A 294 18.17 6.22 10.84
C ALA A 294 18.39 4.77 10.37
N ILE A 295 17.52 3.84 10.77
CA ILE A 295 17.58 2.44 10.33
C ILE A 295 17.25 2.30 8.84
N THR A 296 16.24 3.00 8.32
CA THR A 296 15.85 2.89 6.91
C THR A 296 16.81 3.60 5.96
N ASN A 297 17.34 4.76 6.35
CA ASN A 297 18.18 5.59 5.48
C ASN A 297 19.65 5.15 5.44
N SER A 298 20.12 4.43 6.46
CA SER A 298 21.47 3.85 6.47
C SER A 298 21.53 2.43 5.89
N ALA A 299 20.39 1.77 5.66
CA ALA A 299 20.32 0.40 5.17
C ALA A 299 21.15 0.21 3.89
N ILE A 300 21.98 -0.82 3.86
CA ILE A 300 22.91 -1.08 2.75
C ILE A 300 22.16 -1.83 1.64
N PRO A 301 21.93 -1.23 0.46
CA PRO A 301 21.27 -1.92 -0.64
C PRO A 301 22.05 -3.17 -1.06
N CYS A 302 21.36 -4.17 -1.58
CA CYS A 302 22.02 -5.33 -2.17
C CYS A 302 22.69 -4.98 -3.50
N ASP A 303 23.88 -5.54 -3.73
CA ASP A 303 24.52 -5.51 -5.04
C ASP A 303 23.79 -6.48 -6.00
N PRO A 304 23.29 -6.02 -7.15
CA PRO A 304 22.67 -6.87 -8.17
C PRO A 304 23.61 -7.94 -8.78
N GLU A 305 24.93 -7.76 -8.69
CA GLU A 305 25.91 -8.75 -9.16
C GLU A 305 26.15 -9.86 -8.11
N GLU A 306 25.88 -9.60 -6.82
CA GLU A 306 26.00 -10.59 -5.75
C GLU A 306 24.68 -11.30 -5.41
N VAL A 307 23.53 -10.64 -5.59
CA VAL A 307 22.22 -11.14 -5.12
C VAL A 307 21.33 -11.58 -6.27
N GLU A 308 20.83 -12.83 -6.18
CA GLU A 308 20.02 -13.48 -7.23
C GLU A 308 18.69 -12.76 -7.52
N GLU A 309 18.07 -12.17 -6.49
CA GLU A 309 16.75 -11.52 -6.53
C GLU A 309 16.81 -10.18 -5.75
N PRO A 310 17.47 -9.11 -6.27
CA PRO A 310 17.76 -7.89 -5.53
C PRO A 310 16.53 -7.13 -5.02
N GLU A 311 15.39 -7.27 -5.70
CA GLU A 311 14.10 -6.71 -5.30
C GLU A 311 13.58 -7.27 -3.96
N ARG A 312 14.11 -8.42 -3.50
CA ARG A 312 13.83 -8.96 -2.16
C ARG A 312 14.56 -8.22 -1.04
N CYS A 313 15.48 -7.32 -1.36
CA CYS A 313 16.30 -6.62 -0.37
C CYS A 313 15.61 -5.46 0.36
N LEU A 314 14.37 -5.12 -0.03
CA LEU A 314 13.64 -3.98 0.53
C LEU A 314 14.46 -2.69 0.34
N LEU A 315 14.70 -1.90 1.39
CA LEU A 315 15.66 -0.79 1.33
C LEU A 315 17.12 -1.25 1.40
N GLY A 316 17.39 -2.40 2.03
CA GLY A 316 18.72 -2.94 2.24
C GLY A 316 18.88 -3.76 3.52
N LYS A 317 20.10 -4.24 3.74
CA LYS A 317 20.54 -4.91 4.97
C LYS A 317 20.72 -3.87 6.09
N VAL A 318 20.42 -4.25 7.34
CA VAL A 318 20.64 -3.40 8.51
C VAL A 318 22.09 -2.91 8.59
N ASN A 319 22.27 -1.62 8.85
CA ASN A 319 23.57 -0.96 8.97
C ASN A 319 23.68 -0.29 10.33
N ILE A 320 24.23 -1.00 11.32
CA ILE A 320 24.30 -0.48 12.69
C ILE A 320 25.21 0.75 12.78
N ALA A 321 26.33 0.76 12.04
CA ALA A 321 27.26 1.89 12.04
C ALA A 321 26.63 3.17 11.46
N GLY A 322 25.98 3.08 10.29
CA GLY A 322 25.30 4.23 9.69
C GLY A 322 24.09 4.69 10.49
N ALA A 323 23.33 3.78 11.11
CA ALA A 323 22.23 4.16 12.01
C ALA A 323 22.74 4.85 13.29
N PHE A 324 23.85 4.37 13.86
CA PHE A 324 24.51 5.02 14.99
C PHE A 324 25.02 6.43 14.63
N GLU A 325 25.64 6.59 13.47
CA GLU A 325 26.12 7.89 12.98
C GLU A 325 24.96 8.89 12.80
N LEU A 326 23.86 8.48 12.18
CA LEU A 326 22.68 9.33 11.99
C LEU A 326 22.00 9.75 13.31
N ILE A 327 22.12 8.95 14.37
CA ILE A 327 21.55 9.26 15.71
C ILE A 327 22.50 10.06 16.59
N THR A 328 23.82 9.83 16.49
CA THR A 328 24.80 10.39 17.43
C THR A 328 25.68 11.50 16.84
N GLY A 329 25.75 11.60 15.51
CA GLY A 329 26.71 12.44 14.79
C GLY A 329 28.16 11.95 14.88
N GLN A 330 28.39 10.69 15.23
CA GLN A 330 29.71 10.10 15.47
C GLN A 330 29.87 8.77 14.71
N GLU A 331 31.06 8.50 14.18
CA GLU A 331 31.39 7.17 13.66
C GLU A 331 31.34 6.11 14.78
N LEU A 332 30.83 4.92 14.47
CA LEU A 332 30.74 3.83 15.42
C LEU A 332 32.12 3.20 15.66
N ALA A 333 32.70 3.50 16.83
CA ALA A 333 33.91 2.85 17.34
C ALA A 333 33.62 2.16 18.69
N ALA A 334 34.39 1.11 19.01
CA ALA A 334 34.30 0.44 20.31
C ALA A 334 34.68 1.39 21.46
N LYS A 335 33.91 1.35 22.55
CA LYS A 335 34.08 2.23 23.71
C LYS A 335 35.27 1.81 24.57
N GLY A 336 36.50 2.08 24.10
CA GLY A 336 37.72 1.72 24.82
C GLY A 336 39.05 2.19 24.24
N GLU A 337 39.17 2.45 22.92
CA GLU A 337 40.44 2.84 22.29
C GLU A 337 40.65 4.37 22.23
N GLY A 338 40.47 5.03 23.38
CA GLY A 338 40.92 6.40 23.58
C GLY A 338 42.39 6.43 24.03
N SER A 339 43.32 6.62 23.10
CA SER A 339 44.74 6.78 23.42
C SER A 339 44.96 7.92 24.44
N GLU A 340 45.71 7.63 25.51
CA GLU A 340 46.19 8.65 26.44
C GLU A 340 47.10 9.64 25.72
N ILE A 341 46.57 10.79 25.31
CA ILE A 341 47.40 11.94 24.91
C ILE A 341 48.03 12.51 26.18
N THR A 342 49.13 11.87 26.60
CA THR A 342 50.03 12.38 27.61
C THR A 342 50.66 13.67 27.12
N SER A 343 50.41 14.76 27.83
CA SER A 343 50.95 16.07 27.49
C SER A 343 52.44 16.16 27.84
N GLN A 344 53.30 15.90 26.86
CA GLN A 344 54.69 16.35 26.87
C GLN A 344 54.99 17.11 25.58
N GLY A 345 55.36 18.39 25.71
CA GLY A 345 55.65 19.25 24.57
C GLY A 345 57.13 19.27 24.21
N SER A 346 57.40 19.42 22.92
CA SER A 346 58.65 19.99 22.40
C SER A 346 58.38 20.63 21.05
N GLU A 347 58.71 21.91 20.89
CA GLU A 347 58.71 22.57 19.60
C GLU A 347 59.81 21.96 18.72
N ASP A 348 59.53 21.64 17.45
CA ASP A 348 60.44 22.03 16.38
C ASP A 348 59.74 22.09 14.99
N LYS A 349 60.44 22.66 14.02
CA LYS A 349 59.89 23.17 12.75
C LYS A 349 59.95 22.16 11.59
N SER A 350 59.05 22.44 10.63
CA SER A 350 59.31 22.55 9.19
C SER A 350 58.76 21.47 8.23
N THR A 351 58.12 22.01 7.17
CA THR A 351 58.05 21.52 5.77
C THR A 351 57.41 20.16 5.47
N ILE A 352 56.23 20.20 4.82
CA ILE A 352 55.70 19.08 4.02
C ILE A 352 55.98 19.34 2.54
N VAL A 353 56.51 18.32 1.84
CA VAL A 353 56.78 18.31 0.38
C VAL A 353 55.89 17.26 -0.28
N PHE A 354 55.24 17.60 -1.39
CA PHE A 354 54.44 16.69 -2.22
C PHE A 354 55.16 16.33 -3.54
N ILE A 355 55.50 15.05 -3.75
CA ILE A 355 55.88 14.43 -5.04
C ILE A 355 55.58 12.91 -4.92
N SER A 356 55.22 12.06 -5.90
CA SER A 356 54.46 12.05 -7.18
C SER A 356 54.86 10.75 -7.92
N SER A 357 53.93 10.02 -8.56
CA SER A 357 54.20 9.09 -9.69
C SER A 357 52.86 8.67 -10.36
N LYS A 358 52.53 8.86 -11.65
CA LYS A 358 53.11 8.40 -12.96
C LYS A 358 52.97 6.88 -13.22
N GLU A 359 52.68 6.33 -14.42
CA GLU A 359 52.37 6.78 -15.83
C GLU A 359 51.28 5.86 -16.45
N GLY A 360 50.68 5.99 -17.66
CA GLY A 360 50.73 7.00 -18.74
C GLY A 360 50.25 6.48 -20.15
N ASN A 361 49.86 7.41 -21.04
CA ASN A 361 49.72 7.36 -22.53
C ASN A 361 48.84 6.31 -23.28
N ARG A 362 47.91 6.81 -24.13
CA ARG A 362 48.11 6.91 -25.61
C ARG A 362 47.05 7.75 -26.36
N GLU A 363 47.35 8.09 -27.62
CA GLU A 363 46.82 9.24 -28.38
C GLU A 363 45.72 8.93 -29.41
N SER A 364 44.90 9.93 -29.74
CA SER A 364 44.69 10.41 -31.14
C SER A 364 43.94 11.76 -31.11
N GLY A 365 44.01 12.58 -32.18
CA GLY A 365 43.42 13.94 -32.16
C GLY A 365 43.22 14.57 -33.54
N ILE A 366 43.15 15.91 -33.57
CA ILE A 366 42.92 16.81 -34.72
C ILE A 366 41.44 16.86 -35.17
N GLY A 367 40.79 18.02 -35.36
CA GLY A 367 41.28 19.40 -35.19
C GLY A 367 40.20 20.49 -35.41
N ASN A 368 40.59 21.76 -35.26
CA ASN A 368 39.71 22.94 -35.24
C ASN A 368 39.13 23.32 -36.62
N ARG A 369 37.99 24.03 -36.61
CA ARG A 369 37.87 25.34 -37.31
C ARG A 369 36.71 26.20 -36.83
N GLU A 370 37.00 27.48 -36.63
CA GLU A 370 36.04 28.56 -36.38
C GLU A 370 35.39 29.04 -37.68
N SER A 371 34.22 29.68 -37.58
CA SER A 371 34.00 31.00 -38.19
C SER A 371 32.76 31.66 -37.60
N GLY A 372 32.85 32.95 -37.28
CA GLY A 372 31.73 33.80 -36.90
C GLY A 372 31.63 35.03 -37.81
N ILE A 373 30.50 35.73 -37.74
CA ILE A 373 30.15 37.11 -38.18
C ILE A 373 28.63 37.21 -37.86
N GLY A 374 28.04 38.28 -37.31
CA GLY A 374 28.56 39.58 -36.90
C GLY A 374 27.62 40.71 -37.36
N ASN A 375 27.40 41.73 -36.51
CA ASN A 375 26.72 43.03 -36.76
C ASN A 375 25.16 43.02 -36.72
N ARG A 376 24.46 43.79 -35.84
CA ARG A 376 24.32 45.28 -35.67
C ARG A 376 23.16 45.85 -36.52
N GLU A 377 22.39 46.89 -36.15
CA GLU A 377 22.27 47.73 -34.93
C GLU A 377 20.93 48.52 -35.02
N SER A 378 20.76 49.50 -34.13
CA SER A 378 19.82 50.66 -34.19
C SER A 378 18.40 50.49 -33.61
N GLY A 379 18.01 51.51 -32.85
CA GLY A 379 16.65 51.72 -32.37
C GLY A 379 16.29 53.21 -32.44
N ILE A 380 14.99 53.51 -32.39
CA ILE A 380 14.45 54.88 -32.31
C ILE A 380 13.30 54.83 -31.29
N GLY A 381 13.30 55.75 -30.32
CA GLY A 381 12.18 55.94 -29.40
C GLY A 381 11.23 57.05 -29.88
N ASN A 382 10.01 57.10 -29.34
CA ASN A 382 9.18 58.30 -29.45
C ASN A 382 8.28 58.51 -28.22
N LYS A 383 7.91 59.78 -27.97
CA LYS A 383 7.14 60.25 -26.80
C LYS A 383 5.71 60.67 -27.19
N GLY A 384 4.82 60.69 -26.20
CA GLY A 384 3.49 61.34 -26.25
C GLY A 384 2.34 60.32 -26.34
N ASN A 385 1.18 60.51 -25.69
CA ASN A 385 0.68 61.69 -24.96
C ASN A 385 -0.14 61.31 -23.72
N ARG A 386 -0.35 62.30 -22.84
CA ARG A 386 -1.38 62.29 -21.79
C ARG A 386 -2.78 62.38 -22.40
N GLU A 387 -3.78 61.83 -21.71
CA GLU A 387 -5.03 62.55 -21.47
C GLU A 387 -5.51 62.31 -20.03
N GLN A 388 -6.22 63.29 -19.45
CA GLN A 388 -6.77 63.27 -18.09
C GLN A 388 -8.30 63.31 -18.17
N GLY A 389 -9.01 62.77 -17.18
CA GLY A 389 -10.42 63.11 -17.00
C GLY A 389 -11.17 62.31 -15.93
N ILE A 390 -11.35 62.91 -14.74
CA ILE A 390 -12.60 63.04 -13.95
C ILE A 390 -13.51 61.78 -13.84
N GLY A 391 -14.00 61.31 -12.68
CA GLY A 391 -14.09 61.89 -11.34
C GLY A 391 -15.54 61.81 -10.79
N ASN A 392 -15.72 61.63 -9.47
CA ASN A 392 -17.00 61.46 -8.72
C ASN A 392 -17.77 60.14 -9.01
N SER A 393 -18.62 59.58 -8.16
CA SER A 393 -18.92 59.64 -6.69
C SER A 393 -19.91 58.46 -6.47
N GLY A 394 -19.88 57.61 -5.44
CA GLY A 394 -19.88 57.92 -4.01
C GLY A 394 -21.33 57.79 -3.48
N GLU A 395 -21.63 56.76 -2.69
CA GLU A 395 -22.68 56.74 -1.65
C GLU A 395 -22.63 55.42 -0.84
N GLU A 396 -22.31 55.53 0.45
CA GLU A 396 -22.69 54.54 1.47
C GLU A 396 -24.12 54.85 1.92
N LEU A 397 -24.92 53.84 2.24
CA LEU A 397 -26.04 53.99 3.16
C LEU A 397 -26.04 52.84 4.18
N THR A 398 -26.08 53.24 5.44
CA THR A 398 -26.24 52.41 6.63
C THR A 398 -27.64 52.62 7.23
N GLU A 399 -28.14 51.64 8.00
CA GLU A 399 -29.07 51.72 9.15
C GLU A 399 -29.60 50.28 9.42
N THR A 400 -29.25 49.57 10.50
CA THR A 400 -29.74 49.64 11.92
C THR A 400 -31.24 49.37 12.13
N GLY A 401 -31.62 48.40 12.99
CA GLY A 401 -33.03 48.29 13.42
C GLY A 401 -33.50 47.07 14.23
N ARG A 402 -33.00 46.87 15.45
CA ARG A 402 -33.66 46.27 16.65
C ARG A 402 -34.71 45.13 16.56
N GLU A 403 -34.39 44.05 17.29
CA GLU A 403 -35.15 43.45 18.41
C GLU A 403 -36.68 43.47 18.43
N ASN A 404 -37.28 42.29 18.67
CA ASN A 404 -38.39 42.18 19.62
C ASN A 404 -38.39 40.81 20.34
N GLN A 405 -38.67 40.83 21.64
CA GLN A 405 -38.55 39.69 22.55
C GLN A 405 -39.92 39.38 23.16
N LEU A 406 -40.36 38.11 23.16
CA LEU A 406 -41.56 37.68 23.89
C LEU A 406 -41.31 36.34 24.58
N THR A 407 -41.40 36.38 25.91
CA THR A 407 -41.29 35.23 26.83
C THR A 407 -42.63 34.54 27.04
N LEU A 408 -42.63 33.21 27.25
CA LEU A 408 -43.61 32.53 28.11
C LEU A 408 -43.05 31.20 28.61
N SER A 409 -43.49 30.78 29.78
CA SER A 409 -42.89 29.74 30.63
C SER A 409 -43.89 28.68 31.08
N SER A 410 -43.50 27.40 31.15
CA SER A 410 -43.96 26.45 32.19
C SER A 410 -43.27 25.09 32.10
N ASP A 411 -42.59 24.73 33.20
CA ASP A 411 -42.39 23.40 33.81
C ASP A 411 -42.74 22.10 33.05
N GLY A 412 -41.75 21.18 33.04
CA GLY A 412 -41.92 19.92 33.77
C GLY A 412 -41.99 18.58 33.02
N VAL A 413 -41.24 17.61 33.57
CA VAL A 413 -41.30 16.14 33.38
C VAL A 413 -40.49 15.56 32.20
N SER A 414 -40.07 14.30 32.41
CA SER A 414 -38.88 13.64 31.86
C SER A 414 -39.12 12.70 30.68
N ASP A 415 -37.97 12.26 30.15
CA ASP A 415 -37.70 10.99 29.47
C ASP A 415 -37.59 10.97 27.93
N ASN A 416 -36.33 10.83 27.51
CA ASN A 416 -35.83 10.10 26.34
C ASN A 416 -36.65 10.12 25.05
N ASN A 417 -36.20 10.92 24.08
CA ASN A 417 -36.10 10.42 22.70
C ASN A 417 -34.97 11.07 21.90
N ILE A 418 -34.42 10.27 20.98
CA ILE A 418 -33.26 10.58 20.13
C ILE A 418 -33.72 11.27 18.85
N THR A 419 -33.13 12.41 18.48
CA THR A 419 -33.11 12.87 17.07
C THR A 419 -31.97 13.83 16.75
N ALA A 420 -31.34 13.57 15.59
CA ALA A 420 -30.64 14.48 14.68
C ALA A 420 -30.10 15.84 15.20
N ASN A 421 -28.77 15.95 15.30
CA ASN A 421 -28.07 17.24 15.19
C ASN A 421 -27.64 17.47 13.74
N ASN A 422 -28.29 18.43 13.07
CA ASN A 422 -27.77 19.01 11.83
C ASN A 422 -26.52 19.84 12.15
N ILE A 423 -25.36 19.42 11.63
CA ILE A 423 -24.16 20.25 11.63
C ILE A 423 -24.27 21.23 10.45
N THR A 424 -24.40 22.51 10.75
CA THR A 424 -24.29 23.58 9.74
C THR A 424 -22.87 23.62 9.19
N ALA A 425 -22.75 23.60 7.87
CA ALA A 425 -21.47 23.79 7.19
C ALA A 425 -20.94 25.21 7.44
N ASP A 426 -19.67 25.31 7.85
CA ASP A 426 -18.71 26.28 7.31
C ASP A 426 -17.29 25.92 7.78
N ASN A 427 -16.30 26.21 6.91
CA ASN A 427 -14.85 26.08 7.14
C ASN A 427 -14.26 24.67 7.35
N ILE A 428 -14.40 23.80 6.33
CA ILE A 428 -13.39 22.76 6.07
C ILE A 428 -12.35 23.34 5.10
N THR A 429 -11.23 23.82 5.63
CA THR A 429 -10.05 24.16 4.82
C THR A 429 -9.35 22.87 4.43
N ALA A 430 -9.48 22.46 3.17
CA ALA A 430 -8.84 21.23 2.67
C ALA A 430 -7.31 21.40 2.57
N ASN A 431 -6.56 20.89 3.56
CA ASN A 431 -5.11 20.72 3.46
C ASN A 431 -4.79 19.54 2.52
N THR A 432 -4.65 19.83 1.24
CA THR A 432 -4.27 18.88 0.18
C THR A 432 -2.79 18.51 0.22
N THR A 433 -2.40 17.68 1.19
CA THR A 433 -1.07 17.03 1.23
C THR A 433 -1.14 15.58 1.72
N ALA A 434 -2.00 14.75 1.08
CA ALA A 434 -2.12 13.32 1.39
C ALA A 434 -2.66 12.50 0.19
N ALA A 435 -2.02 12.59 -0.99
CA ALA A 435 -2.42 11.84 -2.17
C ALA A 435 -1.24 11.42 -3.06
N ASN A 436 -0.24 10.73 -2.48
CA ASN A 436 0.84 10.07 -3.22
C ASN A 436 1.53 9.03 -2.33
N ASN A 437 1.05 7.76 -2.33
CA ASN A 437 1.83 6.54 -2.04
C ASN A 437 0.99 5.25 -2.08
N ILE A 438 0.50 4.87 -3.27
CA ILE A 438 0.12 3.50 -3.59
C ILE A 438 1.02 3.06 -4.75
N VAL A 439 1.70 1.92 -4.62
CA VAL A 439 2.52 1.32 -5.71
C VAL A 439 2.22 -0.18 -5.79
N PRO A 440 1.91 -0.75 -6.98
CA PRO A 440 1.37 -2.10 -7.07
C PRO A 440 2.43 -3.21 -7.16
N SER A 441 1.97 -4.46 -7.02
CA SER A 441 2.76 -5.68 -7.21
C SER A 441 3.26 -5.85 -8.64
N ALA A 442 4.54 -6.26 -8.80
CA ALA A 442 5.23 -6.53 -10.08
C ALA A 442 5.16 -5.36 -11.09
N GLY A 443 6.30 -4.67 -11.29
CA GLY A 443 6.41 -3.44 -12.06
C GLY A 443 6.21 -3.54 -13.58
N SER A 444 5.05 -4.01 -14.01
CA SER A 444 4.54 -3.77 -15.36
C SER A 444 4.12 -2.31 -15.49
N ASN A 445 4.54 -1.62 -16.56
CA ASN A 445 4.02 -0.30 -16.87
C ASN A 445 2.75 -0.36 -17.74
N LEU A 446 2.16 -1.54 -17.93
CA LEU A 446 0.88 -1.70 -18.63
C LEU A 446 -0.27 -1.29 -17.70
N VAL A 447 -1.26 -0.58 -18.23
CA VAL A 447 -2.49 -0.23 -17.53
C VAL A 447 -3.69 -0.65 -18.38
N TYR A 448 -4.65 -1.33 -17.75
CA TYR A 448 -5.96 -1.60 -18.33
C TYR A 448 -7.05 -1.21 -17.32
N VAL A 449 -7.79 -0.15 -17.64
CA VAL A 449 -8.62 0.61 -16.69
C VAL A 449 -9.96 0.99 -17.30
N MET A 450 -10.99 1.14 -16.45
CA MET A 450 -12.33 1.60 -16.84
C MET A 450 -12.61 2.98 -16.27
N GLY A 451 -13.52 3.73 -16.88
CA GLY A 451 -13.91 5.07 -16.42
C GLY A 451 -14.84 5.80 -17.37
N THR A 452 -14.73 7.12 -17.39
CA THR A 452 -15.33 8.06 -18.34
C THR A 452 -14.26 9.01 -18.90
N VAL A 453 -14.43 9.48 -20.13
CA VAL A 453 -13.50 10.41 -20.79
C VAL A 453 -13.76 11.84 -20.34
N GLY A 454 -12.69 12.62 -20.18
CA GLY A 454 -12.79 14.06 -19.95
C GLY A 454 -11.67 14.82 -20.65
N TYR A 455 -11.69 16.14 -20.47
CA TYR A 455 -10.65 17.03 -20.94
C TYR A 455 -10.40 18.16 -19.93
N ASP A 456 -9.18 18.67 -19.93
CA ASP A 456 -8.73 19.80 -19.13
C ASP A 456 -7.83 20.72 -19.97
N PHE A 457 -7.84 22.03 -19.67
CA PHE A 457 -7.09 23.02 -20.44
C PHE A 457 -5.64 23.17 -19.98
N GLY A 458 -5.32 22.85 -18.73
CA GLY A 458 -4.04 23.04 -18.06
C GLY A 458 -3.69 24.50 -17.76
N THR A 459 -4.04 25.44 -18.65
CA THR A 459 -3.74 26.88 -18.52
C THR A 459 -4.88 27.76 -19.03
N GLU A 460 -4.97 28.98 -18.49
CA GLU A 460 -5.93 30.01 -18.91
C GLU A 460 -5.77 30.38 -20.38
N ALA A 461 -4.52 30.43 -20.87
CA ALA A 461 -4.24 30.74 -22.26
C ALA A 461 -4.88 29.73 -23.22
N ARG A 462 -4.79 28.43 -22.90
CA ARG A 462 -5.42 27.38 -23.72
C ARG A 462 -6.94 27.40 -23.62
N ARG A 463 -7.48 27.58 -22.41
CA ARG A 463 -8.92 27.76 -22.19
C ARG A 463 -9.48 28.92 -23.02
N ASP A 464 -8.76 30.04 -23.07
CA ASP A 464 -9.21 31.22 -23.82
C ASP A 464 -9.16 30.98 -25.33
N SER A 465 -8.16 30.25 -25.86
CA SER A 465 -8.15 29.81 -27.27
C SER A 465 -9.43 29.06 -27.65
N PHE A 466 -9.83 28.04 -26.88
CA PHE A 466 -11.09 27.31 -27.17
C PHE A 466 -12.32 28.21 -27.07
N LYS A 467 -12.36 29.12 -26.09
CA LYS A 467 -13.44 30.12 -25.95
C LYS A 467 -13.56 31.06 -27.16
N GLN A 468 -12.44 31.36 -27.84
CA GLN A 468 -12.42 32.20 -29.04
C GLN A 468 -12.71 31.42 -30.33
N LEU A 469 -12.28 30.16 -30.41
CA LEU A 469 -12.37 29.32 -31.62
C LEU A 469 -13.71 28.57 -31.75
N MET A 470 -14.36 28.22 -30.65
CA MET A 470 -15.63 27.49 -30.68
C MET A 470 -16.77 28.40 -31.17
N PRO A 471 -17.64 27.93 -32.08
CA PRO A 471 -18.79 28.69 -32.54
C PRO A 471 -19.90 28.72 -31.46
N PRO A 472 -20.77 29.74 -31.45
CA PRO A 472 -22.00 29.71 -30.67
C PRO A 472 -22.96 28.65 -31.21
N VAL A 473 -23.75 28.03 -30.33
CA VAL A 473 -24.64 26.90 -30.67
C VAL A 473 -26.09 27.30 -30.50
N GLU A 474 -26.96 26.90 -31.44
CA GLU A 474 -28.39 27.13 -31.34
C GLU A 474 -29.05 26.01 -30.53
N VAL A 475 -29.70 26.37 -29.41
CA VAL A 475 -30.45 25.42 -28.57
C VAL A 475 -31.90 25.88 -28.50
N ASN A 476 -32.81 25.07 -29.05
CA ASN A 476 -34.26 25.35 -29.07
C ASN A 476 -34.64 26.73 -29.66
N GLY A 477 -33.96 27.18 -30.72
CA GLY A 477 -34.20 28.49 -31.35
C GLY A 477 -33.48 29.67 -30.67
N VAL A 478 -32.62 29.42 -29.67
CA VAL A 478 -31.87 30.45 -28.95
C VAL A 478 -30.38 30.25 -29.19
N MET A 479 -29.69 31.29 -29.66
CA MET A 479 -28.23 31.30 -29.80
C MET A 479 -27.57 31.39 -28.43
N VAL A 480 -26.87 30.32 -28.02
CA VAL A 480 -26.09 30.23 -26.79
C VAL A 480 -24.62 30.54 -27.12
N PRO A 481 -23.90 31.37 -26.32
CA PRO A 481 -22.48 31.61 -26.55
C PRO A 481 -21.66 30.31 -26.38
N PRO A 482 -20.49 30.20 -27.04
CA PRO A 482 -19.62 29.03 -26.90
C PRO A 482 -19.22 28.84 -25.44
N ASN A 483 -19.54 27.67 -24.89
CA ASN A 483 -19.12 27.24 -23.57
C ASN A 483 -18.12 26.09 -23.70
N PRO A 484 -16.80 26.35 -23.58
CA PRO A 484 -15.79 25.30 -23.71
C PRO A 484 -15.84 24.28 -22.57
N TYR A 485 -16.67 24.45 -21.53
CA TYR A 485 -16.92 23.45 -20.49
C TYR A 485 -18.14 22.55 -20.76
N ASP A 486 -18.95 22.83 -21.79
CA ASP A 486 -20.02 21.91 -22.20
C ASP A 486 -19.42 20.81 -23.08
N ALA A 487 -19.39 19.57 -22.57
CA ALA A 487 -18.79 18.44 -23.26
C ALA A 487 -19.40 18.18 -24.64
N ARG A 488 -20.69 18.49 -24.85
CA ARG A 488 -21.37 18.36 -26.15
C ARG A 488 -20.79 19.34 -27.16
N GLN A 489 -20.75 20.62 -26.80
CA GLN A 489 -20.18 21.67 -27.66
C GLN A 489 -18.71 21.41 -27.97
N MET A 490 -17.95 20.89 -26.99
CA MET A 490 -16.55 20.49 -27.19
C MET A 490 -16.43 19.29 -28.15
N GLY A 491 -17.23 18.24 -27.95
CA GLY A 491 -17.27 17.07 -28.83
C GLY A 491 -17.61 17.45 -30.28
N ASP A 492 -18.68 18.21 -30.48
CA ASP A 492 -19.13 18.72 -31.79
C ASP A 492 -18.03 19.54 -32.48
N TYR A 493 -17.36 20.43 -31.73
CA TYR A 493 -16.28 21.26 -32.24
C TYR A 493 -15.06 20.44 -32.66
N LEU A 494 -14.66 19.47 -31.82
CA LEU A 494 -13.51 18.60 -32.07
C LEU A 494 -13.77 17.62 -33.22
N GLY A 495 -15.00 17.11 -33.40
CA GLY A 495 -15.36 16.28 -34.55
C GLY A 495 -15.17 16.99 -35.90
N GLN A 496 -15.26 18.32 -35.92
CA GLN A 496 -14.97 19.14 -37.09
C GLN A 496 -13.50 19.63 -37.14
N ASN A 497 -12.81 19.66 -35.99
CA ASN A 497 -11.47 20.27 -35.82
C ASN A 497 -10.52 19.34 -35.05
N LEU A 498 -10.42 18.06 -35.44
CA LEU A 498 -9.71 17.03 -34.67
C LEU A 498 -8.23 17.35 -34.40
N TYR A 499 -7.61 18.21 -35.20
CA TYR A 499 -6.24 18.70 -34.95
C TYR A 499 -6.11 19.46 -33.61
N GLU A 500 -7.17 20.12 -33.11
CA GLU A 500 -7.21 20.78 -31.79
C GLU A 500 -7.37 19.78 -30.63
N ALA A 501 -7.73 18.52 -30.87
CA ALA A 501 -7.74 17.51 -29.81
C ALA A 501 -6.36 17.35 -29.14
N LYS A 502 -5.28 17.58 -29.90
CA LYS A 502 -3.89 17.57 -29.40
C LYS A 502 -3.56 18.75 -28.47
N SER A 503 -4.37 19.81 -28.49
CA SER A 503 -4.22 20.95 -27.60
C SER A 503 -4.65 20.59 -26.17
N LEU A 504 -5.74 19.82 -26.00
CA LEU A 504 -6.33 19.48 -24.70
C LEU A 504 -5.50 18.45 -23.92
N ILE A 505 -5.60 18.50 -22.58
CA ILE A 505 -5.21 17.40 -21.71
C ILE A 505 -6.41 16.47 -21.61
N TRP A 506 -6.38 15.35 -22.30
CA TRP A 506 -7.42 14.32 -22.15
C TRP A 506 -7.27 13.65 -20.79
N THR A 507 -8.38 13.38 -20.10
CA THR A 507 -8.40 12.67 -18.83
C THR A 507 -9.20 11.39 -18.94
N LEU A 508 -8.80 10.38 -18.17
CA LEU A 508 -9.69 9.29 -17.78
C LEU A 508 -10.10 9.50 -16.33
N ASN A 509 -11.39 9.41 -16.07
CA ASN A 509 -11.99 9.68 -14.78
C ASN A 509 -12.63 8.41 -14.21
N LEU A 510 -12.42 8.12 -12.93
CA LEU A 510 -13.28 7.21 -12.16
C LEU A 510 -14.36 8.04 -11.48
N GLU A 511 -15.57 8.00 -12.00
CA GLU A 511 -16.64 8.95 -11.65
C GLU A 511 -16.20 10.39 -11.96
N LEU A 512 -16.21 11.28 -10.98
CA LEU A 512 -15.70 12.66 -11.09
C LEU A 512 -14.19 12.76 -10.74
N THR A 513 -13.57 11.61 -10.45
CA THR A 513 -12.16 11.32 -10.16
C THR A 513 -11.16 11.32 -11.32
N PRO A 514 -10.56 12.43 -11.83
CA PRO A 514 -9.47 12.32 -12.81
C PRO A 514 -8.29 11.50 -12.24
N ILE A 515 -7.95 10.39 -12.91
CA ILE A 515 -6.91 9.44 -12.47
C ILE A 515 -5.71 9.32 -13.43
N TYR A 516 -5.91 9.57 -14.73
CA TYR A 516 -4.84 9.55 -15.73
C TYR A 516 -4.99 10.70 -16.72
N ALA A 517 -3.87 11.28 -17.15
CA ALA A 517 -3.82 12.10 -18.35
C ALA A 517 -3.51 11.20 -19.56
N LEU A 518 -4.37 11.19 -20.58
CA LEU A 518 -4.22 10.34 -21.76
C LEU A 518 -3.34 11.04 -22.81
N GLU A 519 -2.25 10.39 -23.23
CA GLU A 519 -1.32 10.87 -24.26
C GLU A 519 -1.31 9.88 -25.45
N PRO A 520 -2.14 10.08 -26.49
CA PRO A 520 -2.02 9.35 -27.75
C PRO A 520 -0.67 9.57 -28.42
N VAL A 521 0.02 8.49 -28.79
CA VAL A 521 1.39 8.49 -29.31
C VAL A 521 1.59 7.49 -30.46
N GLY A 522 2.58 7.77 -31.30
CA GLY A 522 2.97 6.89 -32.41
C GLY A 522 2.13 7.10 -33.68
N ALA A 523 2.16 6.13 -34.58
CA ALA A 523 1.55 6.25 -35.91
C ALA A 523 0.01 6.32 -35.89
N PHE A 524 -0.64 5.76 -34.86
CA PHE A 524 -2.09 5.73 -34.70
C PHE A 524 -2.62 6.81 -33.74
N ALA A 525 -1.81 7.84 -33.46
CA ALA A 525 -2.21 8.90 -32.53
C ALA A 525 -3.48 9.62 -32.99
N ASP A 526 -3.60 9.90 -34.29
CA ASP A 526 -4.75 10.61 -34.85
C ASP A 526 -6.04 9.77 -34.78
N ASP A 527 -5.97 8.47 -35.10
CA ASP A 527 -7.10 7.54 -34.92
C ASP A 527 -7.52 7.42 -33.45
N THR A 528 -6.55 7.48 -32.54
CA THR A 528 -6.78 7.41 -31.09
C THR A 528 -7.41 8.71 -30.57
N TYR A 529 -7.02 9.88 -31.08
CA TYR A 529 -7.70 11.15 -30.78
C TYR A 529 -9.14 11.18 -31.33
N ALA A 530 -9.38 10.64 -32.53
CA ALA A 530 -10.75 10.47 -33.05
C ALA A 530 -11.60 9.63 -32.10
N THR A 531 -11.10 8.45 -31.71
CA THR A 531 -11.78 7.56 -30.76
C THR A 531 -12.07 8.24 -29.41
N LEU A 532 -11.16 9.08 -28.89
CA LEU A 532 -11.40 9.85 -27.65
C LEU A 532 -12.48 10.94 -27.82
N GLN A 533 -12.51 11.62 -28.97
CA GLN A 533 -13.55 12.60 -29.28
C GLN A 533 -14.92 11.93 -29.50
N ASP A 534 -14.97 10.77 -30.14
CA ASP A 534 -16.22 10.01 -30.32
C ASP A 534 -16.77 9.57 -28.95
N MET A 535 -15.91 9.01 -28.09
CA MET A 535 -16.28 8.66 -26.72
C MET A 535 -16.78 9.87 -25.91
N LEU A 536 -16.11 11.03 -25.99
CA LEU A 536 -16.54 12.25 -25.30
C LEU A 536 -17.88 12.78 -25.81
N ALA A 537 -18.14 12.71 -27.11
CA ALA A 537 -19.42 13.12 -27.70
C ALA A 537 -20.55 12.19 -27.26
N SER A 538 -20.34 10.87 -27.36
CA SER A 538 -21.29 9.83 -26.92
C SER A 538 -21.56 9.85 -25.41
N GLU A 539 -20.57 10.11 -24.56
CA GLU A 539 -20.77 10.27 -23.11
C GLU A 539 -21.62 11.51 -22.75
N ALA A 540 -21.75 12.46 -23.68
CA ALA A 540 -22.49 13.70 -23.50
C ALA A 540 -23.91 13.68 -24.13
N LEU A 541 -24.28 12.58 -24.79
CA LEU A 541 -25.64 12.33 -25.29
C LEU A 541 -26.63 12.03 -24.15
N PRO A 542 -27.95 12.15 -24.39
CA PRO A 542 -28.97 11.69 -23.43
C PRO A 542 -28.91 10.17 -23.19
N GLU A 543 -29.20 9.71 -21.96
CA GLU A 543 -29.19 8.27 -21.60
C GLU A 543 -30.14 7.38 -22.42
N ASN A 544 -31.10 7.99 -23.14
CA ASN A 544 -32.07 7.33 -23.99
C ASN A 544 -31.70 7.34 -25.49
N ASP A 545 -30.48 7.77 -25.83
CA ASP A 545 -29.93 7.73 -27.18
C ASP A 545 -29.21 6.40 -27.42
N ASP A 546 -29.34 5.84 -28.63
CA ASP A 546 -28.72 4.56 -28.99
C ASP A 546 -27.19 4.67 -29.09
N GLU A 547 -26.65 5.87 -29.35
CA GLU A 547 -25.21 6.15 -29.43
C GLU A 547 -24.60 6.65 -28.10
N TYR A 548 -25.40 6.71 -27.02
CA TYR A 548 -24.91 7.05 -25.69
C TYR A 548 -23.81 6.07 -25.24
N ILE A 549 -22.82 6.57 -24.49
CA ILE A 549 -21.82 5.75 -23.81
C ILE A 549 -21.86 6.08 -22.31
N GLU A 550 -22.05 5.05 -21.47
CA GLU A 550 -22.06 5.22 -20.02
C GLU A 550 -20.65 5.03 -19.42
N ARG A 551 -19.86 4.13 -20.01
CA ARG A 551 -18.55 3.68 -19.52
C ARG A 551 -17.60 3.39 -20.67
N VAL A 552 -16.32 3.64 -20.44
CA VAL A 552 -15.23 3.27 -21.36
C VAL A 552 -14.18 2.38 -20.70
N SER A 553 -13.43 1.64 -21.50
CA SER A 553 -12.16 1.00 -21.14
C SER A 553 -10.99 1.64 -21.87
N MET A 554 -9.81 1.67 -21.25
CA MET A 554 -8.58 2.18 -21.83
C MET A 554 -7.41 1.23 -21.59
N ALA A 555 -6.59 1.03 -22.62
CA ALA A 555 -5.36 0.24 -22.57
C ALA A 555 -4.15 1.11 -22.93
N GLY A 556 -3.16 1.23 -22.03
CA GLY A 556 -2.02 2.13 -22.25
C GLY A 556 -0.77 1.75 -21.45
N ARG A 557 0.32 2.51 -21.66
CA ARG A 557 1.54 2.39 -20.85
C ARG A 557 1.78 3.61 -19.97
N LEU A 558 1.97 3.37 -18.67
CA LEU A 558 2.31 4.40 -17.71
C LEU A 558 3.68 5.02 -18.05
N SER A 559 3.68 6.35 -18.10
CA SER A 559 4.84 7.20 -18.35
C SER A 559 5.47 7.64 -17.02
N ARG A 560 6.75 8.04 -17.04
CA ARG A 560 7.36 8.78 -15.91
C ARG A 560 6.99 10.27 -15.90
N LYS A 561 6.24 10.75 -16.89
CA LYS A 561 5.72 12.11 -16.94
C LYS A 561 4.47 12.24 -16.06
N THR A 562 4.35 13.35 -15.35
CA THR A 562 3.06 13.89 -14.86
C THR A 562 2.61 15.06 -15.74
N VAL A 563 1.33 15.37 -15.69
CA VAL A 563 0.74 16.59 -16.26
C VAL A 563 -0.10 17.27 -15.18
N LYS A 564 0.06 18.59 -15.05
CA LYS A 564 -0.72 19.42 -14.13
C LYS A 564 -1.99 19.91 -14.82
N LEU A 565 -3.14 19.62 -14.20
CA LEU A 565 -4.46 20.09 -14.62
C LEU A 565 -4.67 21.57 -14.26
N PHE A 566 -5.71 22.18 -14.83
CA PHE A 566 -6.17 23.53 -14.50
C PHE A 566 -6.52 23.69 -13.00
N SER A 567 -7.00 22.62 -12.36
CA SER A 567 -7.25 22.56 -10.90
C SER A 567 -5.98 22.62 -10.05
N GLY A 568 -4.81 22.43 -10.67
CA GLY A 568 -3.52 22.30 -10.00
C GLY A 568 -3.14 20.88 -9.58
N GLN A 569 -4.05 19.91 -9.71
CA GLN A 569 -3.76 18.48 -9.50
C GLN A 569 -2.76 17.97 -10.53
N GLU A 570 -1.81 17.13 -10.11
CA GLU A 570 -0.92 16.41 -11.04
C GLU A 570 -1.43 14.99 -11.29
N LEU A 571 -1.57 14.61 -12.56
CA LEU A 571 -1.91 13.25 -12.99
C LEU A 571 -0.70 12.54 -13.60
N PRO A 572 -0.54 11.22 -13.40
CA PRO A 572 0.38 10.43 -14.21
C PRO A 572 -0.11 10.31 -15.65
N VAL A 573 0.81 10.33 -16.60
CA VAL A 573 0.48 10.23 -18.04
C VAL A 573 0.39 8.76 -18.48
N LEU A 574 -0.73 8.39 -19.07
CA LEU A 574 -1.01 7.10 -19.68
C LEU A 574 -0.89 7.21 -21.21
N LYS A 575 0.12 6.55 -21.79
CA LYS A 575 0.36 6.57 -23.24
C LYS A 575 -0.52 5.56 -23.97
N LEU A 576 -1.32 6.06 -24.91
CA LEU A 576 -2.17 5.25 -25.79
C LEU A 576 -1.49 5.10 -27.15
N TYR A 577 -1.33 3.86 -27.64
CA TYR A 577 -0.55 3.56 -28.85
C TYR A 577 -1.40 3.19 -30.07
N SER A 578 -2.69 2.95 -29.85
CA SER A 578 -3.64 2.39 -30.80
C SER A 578 -5.05 2.44 -30.17
N PRO A 579 -6.13 2.56 -30.95
CA PRO A 579 -7.49 2.46 -30.44
C PRO A 579 -7.89 1.04 -29.96
N ARG A 580 -7.03 0.03 -30.14
CA ARG A 580 -7.31 -1.34 -29.65
C ARG A 580 -7.32 -1.39 -28.12
N GLY A 581 -8.38 -1.95 -27.55
CA GLY A 581 -8.62 -1.96 -26.11
C GLY A 581 -9.41 -0.74 -25.60
N MET A 582 -9.69 0.22 -26.47
CA MET A 582 -10.68 1.26 -26.24
C MET A 582 -12.06 0.74 -26.63
N TYR A 583 -12.96 0.60 -25.67
CA TYR A 583 -14.34 0.20 -25.85
C TYR A 583 -15.23 1.15 -25.07
N GLY A 584 -16.43 1.42 -25.59
CA GLY A 584 -17.48 2.15 -24.87
C GLY A 584 -18.79 1.34 -24.91
N TRP A 585 -19.60 1.43 -23.88
CA TRP A 585 -20.88 0.71 -23.79
C TRP A 585 -21.88 1.40 -22.86
N THR A 586 -23.14 1.00 -23.01
CA THR A 586 -24.26 1.34 -22.13
C THR A 586 -24.84 0.08 -21.50
N ILE A 587 -25.28 0.18 -20.26
CA ILE A 587 -25.89 -0.97 -19.56
C ILE A 587 -27.23 -1.35 -20.21
N ASN A 588 -28.01 -0.39 -20.72
CA ASN A 588 -29.30 -0.64 -21.36
C ASN A 588 -29.18 -1.61 -22.56
N THR A 589 -28.36 -1.27 -23.56
CA THR A 589 -28.18 -2.08 -24.78
C THR A 589 -27.64 -3.48 -24.48
N LEU A 590 -26.77 -3.61 -23.47
CA LEU A 590 -26.26 -4.91 -23.01
C LEU A 590 -27.35 -5.75 -22.33
N VAL A 591 -28.22 -5.12 -21.55
CA VAL A 591 -29.38 -5.77 -20.92
C VAL A 591 -30.42 -6.18 -21.95
N ASP A 592 -30.66 -5.37 -22.99
CA ASP A 592 -31.57 -5.70 -24.08
C ASP A 592 -31.11 -6.92 -24.88
N ASN A 593 -29.84 -6.95 -25.30
CA ASN A 593 -29.24 -8.10 -26.00
C ASN A 593 -29.33 -9.39 -25.15
N ALA A 594 -29.10 -9.28 -23.85
CA ALA A 594 -29.16 -10.40 -22.92
C ALA A 594 -30.59 -10.92 -22.68
N ILE A 595 -31.57 -10.01 -22.59
CA ILE A 595 -33.00 -10.36 -22.52
C ILE A 595 -33.46 -11.04 -23.82
N GLU A 596 -33.01 -10.55 -24.98
CA GLU A 596 -33.34 -11.17 -26.27
C GLU A 596 -32.83 -12.62 -26.36
N ALA A 597 -31.62 -12.91 -25.87
CA ALA A 597 -31.10 -14.27 -25.78
C ALA A 597 -31.96 -15.16 -24.86
N VAL A 598 -32.28 -14.71 -23.63
CA VAL A 598 -33.11 -15.49 -22.69
C VAL A 598 -34.52 -15.75 -23.22
N ARG A 599 -35.11 -14.78 -23.95
CA ARG A 599 -36.43 -14.94 -24.59
C ARG A 599 -36.49 -16.10 -25.60
N GLN A 600 -35.37 -16.47 -26.22
CA GLN A 600 -35.32 -17.62 -27.13
C GLN A 600 -35.42 -18.97 -26.39
N GLU A 601 -35.04 -19.00 -25.10
CA GLU A 601 -35.04 -20.21 -24.28
C GLU A 601 -36.23 -20.31 -23.30
N GLN A 602 -36.76 -19.19 -22.81
CA GLN A 602 -37.87 -19.16 -21.84
C GLN A 602 -39.01 -18.21 -22.23
N GLN A 603 -40.14 -18.76 -22.66
CA GLN A 603 -41.30 -18.00 -23.17
C GLN A 603 -42.14 -17.26 -22.11
N ASN A 604 -41.94 -17.51 -20.81
CA ASN A 604 -42.78 -16.99 -19.71
C ASN A 604 -42.00 -16.18 -18.67
N ALA A 605 -40.84 -15.63 -19.03
CA ALA A 605 -39.98 -14.90 -18.10
C ALA A 605 -40.50 -13.48 -17.78
N ASP A 606 -40.42 -13.05 -16.51
CA ASP A 606 -40.71 -11.66 -16.12
C ASP A 606 -39.55 -10.76 -16.55
N GLU A 607 -39.70 -10.17 -17.74
CA GLU A 607 -38.71 -9.27 -18.34
C GLU A 607 -38.39 -8.05 -17.46
N ALA A 608 -39.37 -7.52 -16.72
CA ALA A 608 -39.13 -6.36 -15.85
C ALA A 608 -38.26 -6.73 -14.65
N ALA A 609 -38.50 -7.93 -14.07
CA ALA A 609 -37.64 -8.48 -13.03
C ALA A 609 -36.23 -8.81 -13.55
N ILE A 610 -36.11 -9.46 -14.72
CA ILE A 610 -34.81 -9.80 -15.32
C ILE A 610 -34.00 -8.53 -15.65
N ARG A 611 -34.63 -7.54 -16.30
CA ARG A 611 -34.01 -6.24 -16.60
C ARG A 611 -33.44 -5.62 -15.33
N LYS A 612 -34.25 -5.51 -14.28
CA LYS A 612 -33.83 -4.95 -12.98
C LYS A 612 -32.64 -5.71 -12.38
N SER A 613 -32.72 -7.04 -12.32
CA SER A 613 -31.67 -7.86 -11.71
C SER A 613 -30.38 -7.87 -12.53
N LEU A 614 -30.46 -7.85 -13.86
CA LEU A 614 -29.29 -7.79 -14.73
C LEU A 614 -28.64 -6.40 -14.70
N THR A 615 -29.41 -5.32 -14.73
CA THR A 615 -28.92 -3.94 -14.50
C THR A 615 -28.21 -3.83 -13.14
N ALA A 616 -28.81 -4.35 -12.07
CA ALA A 616 -28.20 -4.36 -10.74
C ALA A 616 -26.91 -5.19 -10.67
N PHE A 617 -26.88 -6.36 -11.33
CA PHE A 617 -25.66 -7.17 -11.48
C PHE A 617 -24.56 -6.41 -12.22
N LEU A 618 -24.88 -5.81 -13.37
CA LEU A 618 -23.91 -5.11 -14.22
C LEU A 618 -23.34 -3.86 -13.57
N HIS A 619 -24.18 -3.06 -12.89
CA HIS A 619 -23.68 -1.99 -12.02
C HIS A 619 -22.77 -2.56 -10.92
N ARG A 620 -23.21 -3.59 -10.19
CA ARG A 620 -22.42 -4.16 -9.10
C ARG A 620 -21.08 -4.72 -9.57
N VAL A 621 -21.02 -5.36 -10.74
CA VAL A 621 -19.74 -5.76 -11.35
C VAL A 621 -18.85 -4.55 -11.60
N TYR A 622 -19.38 -3.46 -12.17
CA TYR A 622 -18.58 -2.24 -12.34
C TYR A 622 -18.09 -1.63 -11.01
N TYR A 623 -18.99 -1.45 -10.04
CA TYR A 623 -18.67 -0.81 -8.75
C TYR A 623 -17.77 -1.67 -7.85
N ASP A 624 -17.96 -3.00 -7.82
CA ASP A 624 -17.14 -3.93 -7.03
C ASP A 624 -15.76 -4.19 -7.69
N LEU A 625 -15.62 -4.01 -9.01
CA LEU A 625 -14.38 -4.33 -9.74
C LEU A 625 -13.52 -3.14 -10.14
N ARG A 626 -14.08 -1.94 -10.34
CA ARG A 626 -13.30 -0.77 -10.77
C ARG A 626 -12.08 -0.50 -9.87
N ASN A 627 -10.95 -0.25 -10.50
CA ASN A 627 -9.69 0.01 -9.82
C ASN A 627 -8.75 0.80 -10.77
N LEU A 628 -7.54 1.16 -10.31
CA LEU A 628 -6.59 1.96 -11.09
C LEU A 628 -5.99 1.21 -12.31
N GLY A 629 -6.18 -0.11 -12.41
CA GLY A 629 -5.80 -0.89 -13.59
C GLY A 629 -4.31 -1.10 -13.77
N GLN A 630 -3.48 -0.88 -12.75
CA GLN A 630 -2.01 -0.97 -12.85
C GLN A 630 -1.50 -2.38 -12.57
N ALA A 631 -1.91 -2.98 -11.44
CA ALA A 631 -1.49 -4.33 -11.08
C ALA A 631 -2.00 -5.38 -12.08
N ASP A 632 -1.31 -6.52 -12.20
CA ASP A 632 -1.74 -7.60 -13.08
C ASP A 632 -3.16 -8.10 -12.74
N ARG A 633 -3.43 -8.28 -11.43
CA ARG A 633 -4.75 -8.62 -10.91
C ARG A 633 -5.80 -7.55 -11.25
N ASP A 634 -5.44 -6.29 -11.14
CA ASP A 634 -6.31 -5.13 -11.41
C ASP A 634 -6.69 -5.04 -12.89
N ARG A 635 -5.72 -5.30 -13.79
CA ARG A 635 -5.98 -5.44 -15.24
C ARG A 635 -6.90 -6.61 -15.54
N ALA A 636 -6.68 -7.76 -14.89
CA ALA A 636 -7.51 -8.95 -15.07
C ALA A 636 -8.94 -8.68 -14.60
N ILE A 637 -9.10 -7.96 -13.50
CA ILE A 637 -10.39 -7.54 -12.95
C ILE A 637 -11.13 -6.57 -13.87
N ASN A 638 -10.48 -5.49 -14.29
CA ASN A 638 -11.10 -4.51 -15.18
C ASN A 638 -11.49 -5.16 -16.51
N TYR A 639 -10.63 -6.01 -17.06
CA TYR A 639 -10.95 -6.78 -18.28
C TYR A 639 -12.04 -7.84 -18.05
N ALA A 640 -12.12 -8.43 -16.85
CA ALA A 640 -13.22 -9.33 -16.50
C ALA A 640 -14.56 -8.63 -16.41
N ALA A 641 -14.61 -7.38 -15.95
CA ALA A 641 -15.83 -6.58 -16.01
C ALA A 641 -16.30 -6.44 -17.47
N ILE A 642 -15.41 -6.04 -18.39
CA ILE A 642 -15.70 -6.00 -19.85
C ILE A 642 -16.20 -7.35 -20.36
N ASN A 643 -15.55 -8.45 -19.98
CA ASN A 643 -15.98 -9.79 -20.43
C ASN A 643 -17.26 -10.27 -19.76
N ALA A 644 -17.62 -9.80 -18.57
CA ALA A 644 -18.91 -10.08 -17.94
C ALA A 644 -20.06 -9.32 -18.65
N PHE A 645 -19.80 -8.11 -19.14
CA PHE A 645 -20.70 -7.40 -20.05
C PHE A 645 -20.86 -8.16 -21.39
N GLN A 646 -19.78 -8.63 -22.00
CA GLN A 646 -19.82 -9.38 -23.26
C GLN A 646 -20.38 -10.82 -23.12
N ALA A 647 -20.23 -11.44 -21.94
CA ALA A 647 -20.78 -12.76 -21.61
C ALA A 647 -22.11 -12.66 -20.84
N ALA A 648 -22.80 -11.52 -20.90
CA ALA A 648 -24.07 -11.31 -20.22
C ALA A 648 -25.10 -12.39 -20.59
N GLU A 649 -25.12 -12.86 -21.84
CA GLU A 649 -25.92 -14.01 -22.31
C GLU A 649 -25.74 -15.24 -21.39
N SER A 650 -24.51 -15.72 -21.22
CA SER A 650 -24.21 -16.91 -20.40
C SER A 650 -24.56 -16.74 -18.91
N ILE A 651 -24.55 -15.50 -18.41
CA ILE A 651 -24.86 -15.17 -17.02
C ILE A 651 -26.38 -14.98 -16.82
N SER A 652 -27.10 -14.59 -17.87
CA SER A 652 -28.52 -14.24 -17.80
C SER A 652 -29.40 -15.44 -17.48
N GLU A 653 -29.00 -16.68 -17.80
CA GLU A 653 -29.62 -17.90 -17.26
C GLU A 653 -29.74 -17.86 -15.72
N ALA A 654 -28.65 -17.51 -15.02
CA ALA A 654 -28.60 -17.51 -13.56
C ALA A 654 -29.43 -16.36 -12.96
N VAL A 655 -29.40 -15.20 -13.60
CA VAL A 655 -30.20 -14.03 -13.20
C VAL A 655 -31.69 -14.29 -13.43
N ALA A 656 -32.07 -14.92 -14.55
CA ALA A 656 -33.45 -15.26 -14.90
C ALA A 656 -34.10 -16.25 -13.93
N ILE A 657 -33.30 -17.14 -13.33
CA ILE A 657 -33.78 -18.09 -12.30
C ILE A 657 -33.66 -17.55 -10.86
N GLY A 658 -33.49 -16.23 -10.70
CA GLY A 658 -33.53 -15.52 -9.42
C GLY A 658 -32.21 -15.53 -8.62
N MET A 659 -31.06 -15.82 -9.24
CA MET A 659 -29.78 -15.82 -8.52
C MET A 659 -29.10 -14.45 -8.57
N GLU A 660 -28.52 -14.05 -7.45
CA GLU A 660 -27.76 -12.81 -7.28
C GLU A 660 -26.26 -13.08 -7.17
N LEU A 661 -25.45 -12.07 -7.50
CA LEU A 661 -24.00 -12.12 -7.30
C LEU A 661 -23.67 -12.16 -5.80
N HIS A 662 -22.99 -13.23 -5.38
CA HIS A 662 -22.51 -13.43 -4.02
C HIS A 662 -21.15 -12.75 -3.81
N SER A 663 -20.16 -13.13 -4.62
CA SER A 663 -18.77 -12.69 -4.50
C SER A 663 -18.04 -12.83 -5.83
N ILE A 664 -16.99 -12.03 -6.00
CA ILE A 664 -16.04 -12.13 -7.10
C ILE A 664 -14.69 -12.54 -6.53
N GLU A 665 -14.18 -13.68 -6.97
CA GLU A 665 -12.88 -14.22 -6.55
C GLU A 665 -11.90 -14.17 -7.72
N VAL A 666 -10.64 -13.84 -7.44
CA VAL A 666 -9.62 -13.62 -8.45
C VAL A 666 -8.33 -14.24 -7.97
N GLU A 667 -7.87 -15.28 -8.68
CA GLU A 667 -6.67 -16.05 -8.37
C GLU A 667 -5.79 -16.17 -9.61
N LYS A 668 -4.50 -16.47 -9.43
CA LYS A 668 -3.61 -16.74 -10.57
C LYS A 668 -4.00 -18.08 -11.21
N SER A 669 -4.19 -18.10 -12.53
CA SER A 669 -4.64 -19.30 -13.22
C SER A 669 -3.52 -20.33 -13.34
N PRO A 670 -3.76 -21.62 -13.03
CA PRO A 670 -2.84 -22.69 -13.39
C PRO A 670 -2.93 -23.05 -14.88
N PHE A 671 -3.89 -22.50 -15.63
CA PHE A 671 -4.12 -22.79 -17.05
C PHE A 671 -3.43 -21.78 -17.97
N CYS A 672 -2.12 -21.56 -17.74
CA CYS A 672 -1.28 -20.65 -18.50
C CYS A 672 -0.30 -21.38 -19.42
N ARG A 673 0.12 -20.70 -20.49
CA ARG A 673 1.33 -21.07 -21.22
C ARG A 673 2.55 -20.57 -20.43
N TYR A 674 3.73 -21.10 -20.75
CA TYR A 674 4.97 -20.43 -20.36
C TYR A 674 4.98 -19.00 -20.93
N ASP A 675 5.49 -18.06 -20.15
CA ASP A 675 5.52 -16.60 -20.40
C ASP A 675 4.14 -15.90 -20.47
N SER A 676 3.03 -16.57 -20.14
CA SER A 676 1.72 -15.94 -19.89
C SER A 676 1.57 -15.43 -18.44
N ASN A 677 0.68 -14.46 -18.24
CA ASN A 677 0.30 -13.97 -16.91
C ASN A 677 -1.22 -14.00 -16.76
N CYS A 678 -1.77 -15.21 -16.61
CA CYS A 678 -3.22 -15.40 -16.56
C CYS A 678 -3.80 -15.54 -15.15
N TRP A 679 -5.05 -15.07 -15.03
CA TRP A 679 -5.83 -14.99 -13.82
C TRP A 679 -7.21 -15.62 -14.05
N ASP A 680 -7.65 -16.45 -13.12
CA ASP A 680 -9.00 -16.99 -13.08
C ASP A 680 -9.89 -16.05 -12.27
N VAL A 681 -10.84 -15.39 -12.95
CA VAL A 681 -11.87 -14.54 -12.32
C VAL A 681 -13.17 -15.34 -12.21
N LYS A 682 -13.62 -15.57 -10.99
CA LYS A 682 -14.78 -16.40 -10.62
C LYS A 682 -15.91 -15.51 -10.09
N LEU A 683 -16.98 -15.37 -10.86
CA LEU A 683 -18.25 -14.79 -10.40
C LEU A 683 -19.07 -15.90 -9.73
N LYS A 684 -19.31 -15.79 -8.42
CA LYS A 684 -20.15 -16.74 -7.67
C LYS A 684 -21.55 -16.16 -7.50
N PHE A 685 -22.56 -16.92 -7.88
CA PHE A 685 -23.97 -16.58 -7.72
C PHE A 685 -24.63 -17.49 -6.67
N PHE A 686 -25.59 -16.93 -5.93
CA PHE A 686 -26.39 -17.66 -4.95
C PHE A 686 -27.86 -17.30 -5.12
N ASP A 687 -28.74 -18.16 -4.60
CA ASP A 687 -30.17 -17.90 -4.53
C ASP A 687 -30.51 -17.31 -3.14
N PRO A 688 -31.01 -16.08 -3.06
CA PRO A 688 -31.32 -15.43 -1.79
C PRO A 688 -32.59 -15.98 -1.14
N GLU A 689 -33.56 -16.49 -1.92
CA GLU A 689 -34.82 -17.05 -1.41
C GLU A 689 -34.65 -18.51 -0.97
N ASN A 690 -33.80 -19.26 -1.66
CA ASN A 690 -33.53 -20.67 -1.39
C ASN A 690 -32.05 -20.92 -1.06
N GLY A 691 -31.68 -20.62 0.18
CA GLY A 691 -30.35 -20.89 0.73
C GLY A 691 -29.95 -22.38 0.83
N ARG A 692 -30.69 -23.33 0.24
CA ARG A 692 -30.28 -24.73 0.01
C ARG A 692 -29.92 -25.02 -1.46
N ARG A 693 -30.21 -24.12 -2.39
CA ARG A 693 -29.86 -24.26 -3.81
C ARG A 693 -28.34 -24.18 -3.98
N ALA A 694 -27.80 -24.97 -4.91
CA ALA A 694 -26.38 -24.94 -5.23
C ALA A 694 -25.96 -23.57 -5.77
N LYS A 695 -24.78 -23.09 -5.37
CA LYS A 695 -24.21 -21.85 -5.92
C LYS A 695 -23.76 -22.10 -7.36
N LYS A 696 -24.01 -21.17 -8.28
CA LYS A 696 -23.53 -21.23 -9.66
C LYS A 696 -22.24 -20.42 -9.74
N ILE A 697 -21.18 -20.98 -10.32
CA ILE A 697 -19.91 -20.27 -10.53
C ILE A 697 -19.70 -20.10 -12.03
N TYR A 698 -19.30 -18.90 -12.44
CA TYR A 698 -18.80 -18.59 -13.77
C TYR A 698 -17.33 -18.21 -13.67
N ARG A 699 -16.47 -18.80 -14.49
CA ARG A 699 -15.03 -18.55 -14.51
C ARG A 699 -14.56 -18.07 -15.87
N PHE A 700 -13.91 -16.91 -15.87
CA PHE A 700 -13.13 -16.36 -16.96
C PHE A 700 -11.65 -16.63 -16.66
N THR A 701 -10.88 -17.07 -17.65
CA THR A 701 -9.42 -17.11 -17.55
C THR A 701 -8.88 -16.00 -18.44
N ILE A 702 -8.12 -15.06 -17.91
CA ILE A 702 -7.70 -13.83 -18.60
C ILE A 702 -6.19 -13.70 -18.51
N ASP A 703 -5.51 -13.63 -19.66
CA ASP A 703 -4.08 -13.31 -19.73
C ASP A 703 -3.87 -11.79 -19.81
N VAL A 704 -3.08 -11.25 -18.89
CA VAL A 704 -2.78 -9.81 -18.78
C VAL A 704 -1.32 -9.48 -19.11
N ILE A 705 -0.55 -10.42 -19.69
CA ILE A 705 0.84 -10.17 -20.09
C ILE A 705 0.96 -9.04 -21.12
N ASP A 706 -0.04 -8.92 -22.00
CA ASP A 706 -0.11 -7.93 -23.07
C ASP A 706 -0.80 -6.63 -22.66
N LEU A 707 -0.58 -5.58 -23.47
CA LEU A 707 -1.16 -4.25 -23.29
C LEU A 707 -2.71 -4.26 -23.26
N VAL A 708 -3.30 -5.05 -24.15
CA VAL A 708 -4.72 -5.36 -24.16
C VAL A 708 -4.82 -6.81 -23.66
N PRO A 709 -5.41 -7.07 -22.48
CA PRO A 709 -5.59 -8.43 -22.00
C PRO A 709 -6.44 -9.27 -22.95
N VAL A 710 -6.39 -10.59 -22.81
CA VAL A 710 -7.13 -11.55 -23.65
C VAL A 710 -7.79 -12.66 -22.84
N THR A 711 -9.01 -13.05 -23.23
CA THR A 711 -9.72 -14.18 -22.61
C THR A 711 -9.25 -15.51 -23.20
N LEU A 712 -8.83 -16.43 -22.33
CA LEU A 712 -8.35 -17.76 -22.70
C LEU A 712 -9.49 -18.78 -22.69
N GLY A 713 -10.06 -19.00 -23.88
CA GLY A 713 -11.13 -19.97 -24.11
C GLY A 713 -12.52 -19.47 -23.70
N HIS A 714 -13.50 -20.37 -23.66
CA HIS A 714 -14.88 -20.04 -23.31
C HIS A 714 -15.07 -19.97 -21.79
N VAL A 715 -16.01 -19.11 -21.36
CA VAL A 715 -16.48 -19.03 -19.97
C VAL A 715 -16.88 -20.42 -19.48
N ARG A 716 -16.36 -20.83 -18.33
CA ARG A 716 -16.70 -22.11 -17.71
C ARG A 716 -17.74 -21.87 -16.64
N SER A 717 -18.82 -22.65 -16.61
CA SER A 717 -19.80 -22.60 -15.53
C SER A 717 -20.06 -23.97 -14.91
N TRP A 718 -20.26 -24.00 -13.60
CA TRP A 718 -20.62 -25.21 -12.86
C TRP A 718 -21.40 -24.85 -11.59
N SER A 719 -22.06 -25.84 -10.99
CA SER A 719 -22.77 -25.69 -9.72
C SER A 719 -21.97 -26.32 -8.59
N VAL A 720 -21.90 -25.64 -7.44
CA VAL A 720 -21.22 -26.13 -6.23
C VAL A 720 -22.28 -26.35 -5.13
N PRO A 721 -22.33 -27.56 -4.53
CA PRO A 721 -23.14 -27.81 -3.33
C PRO A 721 -22.78 -26.84 -2.19
N LYS A 722 -23.69 -26.66 -1.25
CA LYS A 722 -23.46 -25.79 -0.09
C LYS A 722 -22.50 -26.41 0.92
#